data_AF-A0A3L8RHX5-F1
#
_entry.id   AF-A0A3L8RHX5-F1
#
_cell.length_a   1.000
_cell.length_b   1.000
_cell.length_c   1.000
_cell.angle_alpha   90.00
_cell.angle_beta   90.00
_cell.angle_gamma   90.00
#
_symmetry.space_group_name_H-M   'P 1'
#
loop_
_entity.id
_entity.type
_entity.pdbx_description
1 polymer ?
#
loop_
_entity_poly.entity_id
_entity_poly.type
_entity_poly.pdbx_seq_one_letter_code
_entity_poly.pdbx_strand_id
1 'polypeptide(L)'
;MVAAAVYGVVQLLVLASPTRSVRVSTVLLAIAVGVYGCGVVTALLELAYTRSAADLTGEPLAKVVEVAGYTVDPVIEELIKLAPLLLVAWNVRIRRQWGMTDYVVLGAALGAGFGLLEAVARFGLDADRAIAHPAGGWAIPDSLRAPYIPGPEQILSAWFPAPSGTLELGDLSPAAETSPHLVYTALTALGVGVLLRGRGWVRALSSLPVAAAVSHHMLTNYAAARPADRDARAWADVFDGVLWTVPLLCLAIAMAVDLRHIRRGKRLVPGILLRGERTGRSGLAALAAYGGWRVPWTMLIALRFARMRHSLLYAAARPAYPGAESLHHSVVWAAGQIDASDNEHAWRHLDFRAVRGMAGAVRDRRRKWFVLISLGLASPAIVFLCVGSFPAAAALQERFGSGNGPYVLMAFGVAGLLWMGWQLIALLRTWQATRAVPHGELLAVARLRVWTALGGLTTGAVLLLRLRDGLEPDEPLIRNLHLLEALDNFLAYLGFALLLMALLALLPSGGGLALATAGAEAGLVTVPAVIHAAAFGTLGIVLMSASAAGHGGGGSPESEGSGSPVETSGQGRVRRGKEYEDHVQEKLGGRGSFREGGREFDGAYPGDDGIEVWYEAKSGRYWDLANENPKVMEKFKSNLGDARRIAEEGGRRFSLISEKPIPENIVKWLNKKNYVWRVISKEAG
;
A
#
# COMPACT_ATOMS: atom_id res chain seq x y z
N MET A 1 20.77 5.31 11.93
CA MET A 1 19.80 6.25 11.31
C MET A 1 18.47 5.61 10.88
N VAL A 2 18.35 4.94 9.71
CA VAL A 2 17.05 4.43 9.19
C VAL A 2 16.34 3.51 10.19
N ALA A 3 17.08 2.62 10.83
CA ALA A 3 16.53 1.71 11.84
C ALA A 3 15.85 2.47 13.00
N ALA A 4 16.42 3.57 13.48
CA ALA A 4 15.85 4.38 14.55
C ALA A 4 14.52 5.05 14.12
N ALA A 5 14.54 5.73 12.96
CA ALA A 5 13.35 6.39 12.41
C ALA A 5 12.19 5.40 12.19
N VAL A 6 12.49 4.22 11.62
CA VAL A 6 11.49 3.17 11.40
C VAL A 6 11.02 2.56 12.71
N TYR A 7 11.93 2.30 13.66
CA TYR A 7 11.59 1.67 14.93
C TYR A 7 10.64 2.55 15.76
N GLY A 8 10.88 3.86 15.86
CA GLY A 8 9.97 4.78 16.55
C GLY A 8 8.55 4.76 15.95
N VAL A 9 8.45 4.69 14.62
CA VAL A 9 7.16 4.56 13.93
C VAL A 9 6.53 3.17 14.16
N VAL A 10 7.33 2.11 14.23
CA VAL A 10 6.88 0.75 14.55
C VAL A 10 6.32 0.65 15.97
N GLN A 11 6.95 1.31 16.95
CA GLN A 11 6.41 1.41 18.31
C GLN A 11 4.98 1.99 18.29
N LEU A 12 4.78 3.12 17.60
CA LEU A 12 3.44 3.71 17.44
C LEU A 12 2.47 2.80 16.70
N LEU A 13 2.93 2.10 15.65
CA LEU A 13 2.09 1.16 14.89
C LEU A 13 1.57 0.00 15.75
N VAL A 14 2.41 -0.53 16.64
CA VAL A 14 2.05 -1.60 17.58
C VAL A 14 1.05 -1.09 18.61
N LEU A 15 1.36 0.05 19.25
CA LEU A 15 0.49 0.65 20.27
C LEU A 15 -0.87 1.08 19.72
N ALA A 16 -0.89 1.60 18.48
CA ALA A 16 -2.10 2.06 17.81
C ALA A 16 -2.98 0.92 17.25
N SER A 17 -2.52 -0.33 17.29
CA SER A 17 -3.21 -1.47 16.68
C SER A 17 -4.70 -1.64 17.06
N PRO A 18 -5.17 -1.30 18.27
CA PRO A 18 -6.59 -1.46 18.64
C PRO A 18 -7.55 -0.53 17.90
N THR A 19 -7.09 0.61 17.37
CA THR A 19 -7.94 1.63 16.74
C THR A 19 -7.52 1.99 15.32
N ARG A 20 -6.27 1.78 14.95
CA ARG A 20 -5.75 2.12 13.62
C ARG A 20 -6.56 1.46 12.49
N SER A 21 -6.81 2.20 11.43
CA SER A 21 -7.41 1.71 10.18
C SER A 21 -6.42 1.68 9.01
N VAL A 22 -5.35 2.47 9.05
CA VAL A 22 -4.33 2.49 7.98
C VAL A 22 -3.39 1.28 8.02
N ARG A 23 -2.79 0.89 6.89
CA ARG A 23 -1.82 -0.20 6.75
C ARG A 23 -0.46 0.22 7.28
N VAL A 24 0.35 -0.77 7.66
CA VAL A 24 1.78 -0.56 7.93
C VAL A 24 2.47 0.05 6.70
N SER A 25 2.19 -0.46 5.50
CA SER A 25 2.77 0.09 4.26
C SER A 25 2.41 1.55 3.99
N THR A 26 1.21 1.99 4.39
CA THR A 26 0.77 3.39 4.23
C THR A 26 1.54 4.30 5.19
N VAL A 27 1.79 3.83 6.41
CA VAL A 27 2.58 4.55 7.41
C VAL A 27 4.06 4.59 7.04
N LEU A 28 4.64 3.49 6.54
CA LEU A 28 6.01 3.49 6.01
C LEU A 28 6.16 4.39 4.78
N LEU A 29 5.14 4.46 3.92
CA LEU A 29 5.13 5.42 2.81
C LEU A 29 5.10 6.87 3.30
N ALA A 30 4.47 7.15 4.45
CA ALA A 30 4.50 8.49 5.04
C ALA A 30 5.91 8.89 5.49
N ILE A 31 6.78 7.95 5.91
CA ILE A 31 8.21 8.24 6.14
C ILE A 31 8.86 8.73 4.84
N ALA A 32 8.63 8.05 3.72
CA ALA A 32 9.17 8.49 2.44
C ALA A 32 8.61 9.86 2.01
N VAL A 33 7.35 10.17 2.31
CA VAL A 33 6.81 11.52 2.08
C VAL A 33 7.47 12.57 2.98
N GLY A 34 7.83 12.22 4.21
CA GLY A 34 8.62 13.09 5.08
C GLY A 34 9.97 13.45 4.47
N VAL A 35 10.69 12.44 3.94
CA VAL A 35 11.98 12.62 3.26
C VAL A 35 11.81 13.44 1.97
N TYR A 36 11.05 12.93 1.01
CA TYR A 36 11.05 13.47 -0.36
C TYR A 36 10.03 14.59 -0.56
N GLY A 37 8.92 14.58 0.15
CA GLY A 37 7.86 15.59 0.02
C GLY A 37 8.12 16.77 0.93
N CYS A 38 8.09 16.53 2.24
CA CYS A 38 8.19 17.60 3.23
C CYS A 38 9.57 18.25 3.21
N GLY A 39 10.65 17.46 3.29
CA GLY A 39 12.01 17.99 3.30
C GLY A 39 12.36 18.87 2.10
N VAL A 40 11.99 18.44 0.88
CA VAL A 40 12.26 19.20 -0.36
C VAL A 40 11.47 20.51 -0.39
N VAL A 41 10.19 20.50 -0.02
CA VAL A 41 9.38 21.71 -0.02
C VAL A 41 9.86 22.70 1.04
N THR A 42 10.19 22.22 2.24
CA THR A 42 10.78 23.05 3.30
C THR A 42 12.07 23.71 2.83
N ALA A 43 13.02 22.93 2.31
CA ALA A 43 14.30 23.44 1.82
C ALA A 43 14.14 24.56 0.77
N LEU A 44 13.21 24.39 -0.16
CA LEU A 44 12.92 25.40 -1.18
C LEU A 44 12.31 26.67 -0.59
N LEU A 45 11.42 26.54 0.40
CA LEU A 45 10.77 27.67 1.06
C LEU A 45 11.74 28.44 1.96
N GLU A 46 12.58 27.76 2.72
CA GLU A 46 13.61 28.38 3.54
C GLU A 46 14.65 29.10 2.67
N LEU A 47 15.08 28.48 1.57
CA LEU A 47 15.99 29.12 0.61
C LEU A 47 15.35 30.36 -0.04
N ALA A 48 14.08 30.27 -0.42
CA ALA A 48 13.36 31.41 -1.00
C ALA A 48 13.20 32.54 0.02
N TYR A 49 12.85 32.20 1.26
CA TYR A 49 12.67 33.15 2.35
C TYR A 49 13.99 33.85 2.72
N THR A 50 15.04 33.10 3.02
CA THR A 50 16.33 33.64 3.47
C THR A 50 16.99 34.54 2.43
N ARG A 51 16.95 34.15 1.15
CA ARG A 51 17.46 35.00 0.06
C ARG A 51 16.65 36.27 -0.11
N SER A 52 15.32 36.15 -0.14
CA SER A 52 14.44 37.32 -0.30
C SER A 52 14.56 38.27 0.89
N ALA A 53 14.67 37.75 2.10
CA ALA A 53 14.85 38.55 3.31
C ALA A 53 16.22 39.24 3.34
N ALA A 54 17.30 38.57 2.93
CA ALA A 54 18.62 39.19 2.80
C ALA A 54 18.60 40.34 1.77
N ASP A 55 18.00 40.10 0.61
CA ASP A 55 17.88 41.11 -0.45
C ASP A 55 17.04 42.33 -0.01
N LEU A 56 15.94 42.09 0.73
CA LEU A 56 15.04 43.16 1.19
C LEU A 56 15.58 43.95 2.39
N THR A 57 16.31 43.31 3.29
CA THR A 57 16.83 43.95 4.51
C THR A 57 18.23 44.51 4.36
N GLY A 58 18.99 44.04 3.35
CA GLY A 58 20.41 44.36 3.16
C GLY A 58 21.32 43.68 4.19
N GLU A 59 20.79 42.80 5.03
CA GLU A 59 21.58 42.05 6.03
C GLU A 59 22.37 40.91 5.36
N PRO A 60 23.55 40.55 5.91
CA PRO A 60 24.30 39.40 5.41
C PRO A 60 23.47 38.12 5.47
N LEU A 61 23.49 37.33 4.39
CA LEU A 61 22.70 36.09 4.29
C LEU A 61 22.91 35.17 5.52
N ALA A 62 24.15 35.02 5.98
CA ALA A 62 24.46 34.19 7.16
C ALA A 62 23.70 34.63 8.43
N LYS A 63 23.52 35.94 8.64
CA LYS A 63 22.77 36.48 9.77
C LYS A 63 21.27 36.26 9.62
N VAL A 64 20.73 36.46 8.41
CA VAL A 64 19.31 36.18 8.11
C VAL A 64 18.99 34.71 8.34
N VAL A 65 19.89 33.84 7.88
CA VAL A 65 19.82 32.39 8.05
C VAL A 65 19.87 32.01 9.54
N GLU A 66 20.82 32.54 10.31
CA GLU A 66 20.89 32.30 11.77
C GLU A 66 19.57 32.66 12.47
N VAL A 67 19.02 33.84 12.18
CA VAL A 67 17.77 34.31 12.77
C VAL A 67 16.57 33.49 12.30
N ALA A 68 16.49 33.16 11.01
CA ALA A 68 15.42 32.35 10.45
C ALA A 68 15.38 30.96 11.11
N GLY A 69 16.55 30.36 11.38
CA GLY A 69 16.71 29.02 11.96
C GLY A 69 15.97 28.77 13.27
N TYR A 70 15.74 29.81 14.08
CA TYR A 70 14.97 29.68 15.33
C TYR A 70 13.68 30.50 15.35
N THR A 71 13.34 31.20 14.27
CA THR A 71 12.11 32.03 14.20
C THR A 71 11.12 31.57 13.15
N VAL A 72 11.58 31.36 11.91
CA VAL A 72 10.72 31.11 10.75
C VAL A 72 10.80 29.66 10.30
N ASP A 73 11.99 29.08 10.30
CA ASP A 73 12.23 27.71 9.85
C ASP A 73 11.37 26.70 10.65
N PRO A 74 11.30 26.75 12.00
CA PRO A 74 10.41 25.88 12.76
C PRO A 74 8.93 25.98 12.35
N VAL A 75 8.48 27.18 11.98
CA VAL A 75 7.09 27.40 11.51
C VAL A 75 6.88 26.76 10.15
N ILE A 76 7.80 27.01 9.20
CA ILE A 76 7.75 26.43 7.85
C ILE A 76 7.75 24.90 7.97
N GLU A 77 8.71 24.36 8.71
CA GLU A 77 8.87 22.93 8.94
C GLU A 77 7.60 22.26 9.44
N GLU A 78 7.03 22.73 10.55
CA GLU A 78 5.85 22.10 11.14
C GLU A 78 4.62 22.22 10.24
N LEU A 79 4.44 23.34 9.53
CA LEU A 79 3.32 23.51 8.61
C LEU A 79 3.44 22.62 7.37
N ILE A 80 4.64 22.51 6.79
CA ILE A 80 4.89 21.67 5.61
C ILE A 80 4.77 20.19 5.96
N LYS A 81 5.24 19.75 7.14
CA LYS A 81 5.04 18.37 7.61
C LYS A 81 3.57 17.99 7.73
N LEU A 82 2.66 18.95 8.00
CA LEU A 82 1.21 18.71 8.03
C LEU A 82 0.53 18.70 6.66
N ALA A 83 1.10 19.37 5.66
CA ALA A 83 0.46 19.58 4.37
C ALA A 83 0.02 18.28 3.67
N PRO A 84 0.82 17.19 3.64
CA PRO A 84 0.38 15.92 3.06
C PRO A 84 -0.88 15.36 3.75
N LEU A 85 -0.99 15.44 5.08
CA LEU A 85 -2.16 14.96 5.82
C LEU A 85 -3.41 15.77 5.49
N LEU A 86 -3.29 17.10 5.45
CA LEU A 86 -4.41 17.99 5.14
C LEU A 86 -4.91 17.77 3.71
N LEU A 87 -4.01 17.64 2.74
CA LEU A 87 -4.37 17.40 1.34
C LEU A 87 -4.97 16.02 1.13
N VAL A 88 -4.44 15.00 1.78
CA VAL A 88 -5.00 13.65 1.78
C VAL A 88 -6.40 13.66 2.38
N ALA A 89 -6.59 14.35 3.51
CA ALA A 89 -7.89 14.42 4.19
C ALA A 89 -8.87 15.48 3.65
N TRP A 90 -8.46 16.27 2.65
CA TRP A 90 -9.38 17.10 1.86
C TRP A 90 -10.51 16.26 1.24
N ASN A 91 -10.21 14.99 0.93
CA ASN A 91 -11.23 14.07 0.47
C ASN A 91 -12.15 13.62 1.63
N VAL A 92 -13.45 13.85 1.46
CA VAL A 92 -14.46 13.50 2.46
C VAL A 92 -14.43 12.02 2.85
N ARG A 93 -14.16 11.10 1.92
CA ARG A 93 -14.11 9.66 2.20
C ARG A 93 -13.00 9.34 3.20
N ILE A 94 -11.81 9.86 2.97
CA ILE A 94 -10.64 9.66 3.84
C ILE A 94 -10.94 10.23 5.23
N ARG A 95 -11.41 11.48 5.28
CA ARG A 95 -11.78 12.16 6.53
C ARG A 95 -12.86 11.43 7.35
N ARG A 96 -13.72 10.65 6.70
CA ARG A 96 -14.76 9.85 7.36
C ARG A 96 -14.26 8.47 7.78
N GLN A 97 -13.33 7.89 7.01
CA GLN A 97 -12.82 6.53 7.23
C GLN A 97 -11.58 6.45 8.12
N TRP A 98 -10.88 7.55 8.37
CA TRP A 98 -9.69 7.58 9.23
C TRP A 98 -10.02 8.06 10.63
N GLY A 99 -9.60 7.31 11.64
CA GLY A 99 -9.64 7.67 13.05
C GLY A 99 -8.67 8.82 13.39
N MET A 100 -8.79 9.38 14.59
CA MET A 100 -7.83 10.34 15.10
C MET A 100 -6.43 9.72 15.24
N THR A 101 -6.39 8.43 15.59
CA THR A 101 -5.18 7.62 15.71
C THR A 101 -4.41 7.55 14.39
N ASP A 102 -5.13 7.45 13.27
CA ASP A 102 -4.50 7.37 11.94
C ASP A 102 -3.74 8.66 11.61
N TYR A 103 -4.27 9.83 11.99
CA TYR A 103 -3.57 11.11 11.81
C TYR A 103 -2.29 11.20 12.63
N VAL A 104 -2.35 10.85 13.93
CA VAL A 104 -1.18 10.88 14.82
C VAL A 104 -0.06 9.97 14.31
N VAL A 105 -0.39 8.73 13.94
CA VAL A 105 0.62 7.76 13.47
C VAL A 105 1.21 8.17 12.11
N LEU A 106 0.39 8.67 11.18
CA LEU A 106 0.89 9.16 9.90
C LEU A 106 1.71 10.44 10.05
N GLY A 107 1.31 11.34 10.96
CA GLY A 107 2.08 12.54 11.30
C GLY A 107 3.44 12.21 11.87
N ALA A 108 3.48 11.35 12.89
CA ALA A 108 4.73 10.85 13.46
C ALA A 108 5.66 10.25 12.40
N ALA A 109 5.11 9.50 11.44
CA ALA A 109 5.87 8.94 10.32
C ALA A 109 6.40 10.01 9.36
N LEU A 110 5.62 11.05 9.03
CA LEU A 110 6.10 12.20 8.24
C LEU A 110 7.26 12.91 8.95
N GLY A 111 7.13 13.14 10.27
CA GLY A 111 8.18 13.73 11.10
C GLY A 111 9.45 12.88 11.16
N ALA A 112 9.32 11.58 11.39
CA ALA A 112 10.45 10.64 11.35
C ALA A 112 11.17 10.63 9.99
N GLY A 113 10.41 10.72 8.90
CA GLY A 113 10.97 10.83 7.56
C GLY A 113 11.74 12.14 7.35
N PHE A 114 11.18 13.26 7.82
CA PHE A 114 11.85 14.55 7.76
C PHE A 114 13.17 14.54 8.56
N GLY A 115 13.13 14.12 9.83
CA GLY A 115 14.34 14.04 10.66
C GLY A 115 15.36 13.01 10.13
N LEU A 116 14.92 11.96 9.43
CA LEU A 116 15.82 11.05 8.74
C LEU A 116 16.55 11.74 7.58
N LEU A 117 15.86 12.55 6.77
CA LEU A 117 16.51 13.31 5.70
C LEU A 117 17.60 14.21 6.28
N GLU A 118 17.27 14.97 7.32
CA GLU A 118 18.19 15.90 7.98
C GLU A 118 19.43 15.18 8.50
N ALA A 119 19.26 14.08 9.22
CA ALA A 119 20.39 13.29 9.73
C ALA A 119 21.25 12.68 8.61
N VAL A 120 20.64 12.19 7.52
CA VAL A 120 21.39 11.62 6.40
C VAL A 120 22.10 12.70 5.59
N ALA A 121 21.50 13.89 5.45
CA ALA A 121 22.13 15.01 4.77
C ALA A 121 23.34 15.54 5.55
N ARG A 122 23.28 15.54 6.89
CA ARG A 122 24.42 15.93 7.75
C ARG A 122 25.53 14.88 7.81
N PHE A 123 25.16 13.61 8.05
CA PHE A 123 26.11 12.59 8.51
C PHE A 123 26.17 11.35 7.62
N GLY A 124 25.40 11.30 6.54
CA GLY A 124 25.27 10.13 5.68
C GLY A 124 26.56 9.76 4.94
N LEU A 125 27.55 10.65 4.92
CA LEU A 125 28.84 10.51 4.22
C LEU A 125 30.05 10.33 5.14
N ASP A 126 29.88 10.40 6.46
CA ASP A 126 30.98 10.36 7.45
C ASP A 126 31.33 8.93 7.90
N ALA A 127 31.07 7.90 7.09
CA ALA A 127 31.28 6.51 7.52
C ALA A 127 32.75 6.16 7.77
N ASP A 128 33.67 6.79 7.02
CA ASP A 128 35.12 6.68 7.18
C ASP A 128 35.63 7.34 8.46
N ARG A 129 34.94 8.38 8.92
CA ARG A 129 35.25 9.12 10.15
C ARG A 129 34.63 8.49 11.39
N ALA A 130 33.56 7.72 11.23
CA ALA A 130 32.81 7.12 12.32
C ALA A 130 33.61 6.06 13.10
N ILE A 131 33.73 6.26 14.41
CA ILE A 131 34.42 5.36 15.34
C ILE A 131 33.39 4.59 16.17
N ALA A 132 33.56 3.28 16.30
CA ALA A 132 32.69 2.47 17.15
C ALA A 132 32.84 2.87 18.63
N HIS A 133 31.73 3.10 19.31
CA HIS A 133 31.72 3.39 20.74
C HIS A 133 31.69 2.08 21.55
N PRO A 134 32.42 1.95 22.68
CA PRO A 134 32.47 0.70 23.46
C PRO A 134 31.11 0.21 23.96
N ALA A 135 30.20 1.13 24.27
CA ALA A 135 28.82 0.80 24.67
C ALA A 135 27.89 0.48 23.49
N GLY A 136 28.37 0.57 22.24
CA GLY A 136 27.57 0.39 21.03
C GLY A 136 27.28 1.71 20.30
N GLY A 137 26.93 1.61 19.02
CA GLY A 137 26.78 2.76 18.12
C GLY A 137 28.11 3.33 17.63
N TRP A 138 28.05 4.51 17.04
CA TRP A 138 29.19 5.17 16.41
C TRP A 138 29.25 6.65 16.76
N ALA A 139 30.43 7.15 17.09
CA ALA A 139 30.71 8.57 17.26
C ALA A 139 31.41 9.11 16.02
N ILE A 140 31.03 10.31 15.59
CA ILE A 140 31.73 11.04 14.52
C ILE A 140 32.58 12.12 15.22
N PRO A 141 33.91 11.99 15.25
CA PRO A 141 34.77 12.91 15.98
C PRO A 141 34.86 14.25 15.24
N ASP A 142 34.05 15.22 15.69
CA ASP A 142 34.04 16.61 15.20
C ASP A 142 34.46 17.62 16.28
N SER A 143 34.13 17.37 17.55
CA SER A 143 34.41 18.29 18.67
C SER A 143 34.31 17.59 20.04
N LEU A 144 34.39 18.35 21.13
CA LEU A 144 34.10 17.87 22.50
C LEU A 144 32.64 17.41 22.70
N ARG A 145 31.74 17.79 21.78
CA ARG A 145 30.39 17.24 21.62
C ARG A 145 30.30 16.62 20.24
N ALA A 146 30.46 15.30 20.19
CA ALA A 146 30.54 14.56 18.94
C ALA A 146 29.14 14.10 18.51
N PRO A 147 28.77 14.18 17.22
CA PRO A 147 27.59 13.49 16.73
C PRO A 147 27.64 11.98 17.04
N TYR A 148 26.51 11.44 17.47
CA TYR A 148 26.36 10.04 17.83
C TYR A 148 25.28 9.35 17.00
N ILE A 149 25.62 8.23 16.38
CA ILE A 149 24.68 7.38 15.65
C ILE A 149 24.39 6.14 16.50
N PRO A 150 23.15 5.97 16.98
CA PRO A 150 22.83 4.88 17.91
C PRO A 150 22.90 3.50 17.24
N GLY A 151 23.42 2.54 18.00
CA GLY A 151 23.47 1.13 17.61
C GLY A 151 22.13 0.41 17.82
N PRO A 152 22.03 -0.87 17.39
CA PRO A 152 20.79 -1.65 17.52
C PRO A 152 20.27 -1.76 18.96
N GLU A 153 21.16 -1.93 19.93
CA GLU A 153 20.79 -2.03 21.35
C GLU A 153 20.17 -0.71 21.85
N GLN A 154 20.85 0.42 21.61
CA GLN A 154 20.37 1.75 21.99
C GLN A 154 19.02 2.07 21.34
N ILE A 155 18.83 1.66 20.08
CA ILE A 155 17.57 1.86 19.36
C ILE A 155 16.45 1.05 20.02
N LEU A 156 16.68 -0.23 20.32
CA LEU A 156 15.65 -1.12 20.85
C LEU A 156 15.30 -0.83 22.32
N SER A 157 16.20 -0.19 23.06
CA SER A 157 15.97 0.21 24.45
C SER A 157 15.33 1.60 24.61
N ALA A 158 15.21 2.38 23.53
CA ALA A 158 14.73 3.75 23.58
C ALA A 158 13.30 3.93 23.06
N TRP A 159 12.61 4.95 23.56
CA TRP A 159 11.34 5.40 23.03
C TRP A 159 11.55 6.41 21.89
N PHE A 160 10.96 6.10 20.74
CA PHE A 160 10.97 6.96 19.54
C PHE A 160 12.38 7.46 19.17
N PRO A 161 13.37 6.57 19.01
CA PRO A 161 14.77 6.98 18.92
C PRO A 161 15.04 7.88 17.71
N ALA A 162 15.86 8.90 17.93
CA ALA A 162 16.36 9.81 16.92
C ALA A 162 17.36 9.11 15.98
N PRO A 163 17.41 9.49 14.69
CA PRO A 163 18.38 8.92 13.74
C PRO A 163 19.85 9.17 14.11
N SER A 164 20.10 10.27 14.84
CA SER A 164 21.37 10.75 15.38
C SER A 164 21.09 11.52 16.68
N GLY A 165 22.09 11.64 17.54
CA GLY A 165 22.07 12.47 18.75
C GLY A 165 23.45 13.06 19.02
N THR A 166 23.70 13.48 20.26
CA THR A 166 24.96 14.08 20.69
C THR A 166 25.62 13.27 21.79
N LEU A 167 26.94 13.07 21.68
CA LEU A 167 27.77 12.44 22.71
C LEU A 167 28.57 13.52 23.44
N GLU A 168 28.37 13.64 24.75
CA GLU A 168 29.20 14.50 25.59
C GLU A 168 30.50 13.79 26.01
N LEU A 169 31.56 14.56 26.20
CA LEU A 169 32.84 14.04 26.65
C LEU A 169 32.70 13.30 27.99
N GLY A 170 33.07 12.02 28.01
CA GLY A 170 33.02 11.18 29.20
C GLY A 170 31.72 10.39 29.37
N ASP A 171 30.78 10.46 28.43
CA ASP A 171 29.60 9.60 28.44
C ASP A 171 29.98 8.15 28.14
N LEU A 172 29.91 7.30 29.17
CA LEU A 172 30.28 5.88 29.09
C LEU A 172 29.13 5.00 28.60
N SER A 173 27.89 5.51 28.59
CA SER A 173 26.70 4.72 28.27
C SER A 173 25.66 5.55 27.50
N PRO A 174 26.01 6.02 26.29
CA PRO A 174 25.10 6.82 25.48
C PRO A 174 23.82 6.07 25.14
N ALA A 175 22.69 6.75 25.31
CA ALA A 175 21.37 6.28 24.91
C ALA A 175 20.94 6.95 23.59
N ALA A 176 20.05 6.31 22.84
CA ALA A 176 19.42 6.98 21.72
C ALA A 176 18.45 8.06 22.25
N GLU A 177 18.69 9.32 21.88
CA GLU A 177 17.80 10.43 22.17
C GLU A 177 16.41 10.21 21.52
N THR A 178 15.40 10.94 22.00
CA THR A 178 14.06 10.91 21.38
C THR A 178 14.03 11.79 20.14
N SER A 179 13.42 11.33 19.04
CA SER A 179 13.30 12.10 17.80
C SER A 179 12.37 13.31 17.94
N PRO A 180 12.86 14.56 17.88
CA PRO A 180 12.02 15.75 18.02
C PRO A 180 11.04 15.91 16.85
N HIS A 181 11.48 15.69 15.60
CA HIS A 181 10.59 15.80 14.43
C HIS A 181 9.44 14.81 14.49
N LEU A 182 9.67 13.56 14.93
CA LEU A 182 8.59 12.59 15.14
C LEU A 182 7.58 13.12 16.17
N VAL A 183 8.08 13.65 17.29
CA VAL A 183 7.26 14.12 18.40
C VAL A 183 6.43 15.34 18.03
N TYR A 184 7.06 16.39 17.51
CA TYR A 184 6.38 17.61 17.07
C TYR A 184 5.33 17.30 16.02
N THR A 185 5.65 16.45 15.04
CA THR A 185 4.69 16.10 14.00
C THR A 185 3.57 15.21 14.51
N ALA A 186 3.82 14.34 15.51
CA ALA A 186 2.74 13.58 16.18
C ALA A 186 1.77 14.51 16.91
N LEU A 187 2.30 15.53 17.60
CA LEU A 187 1.53 16.55 18.31
C LEU A 187 0.72 17.41 17.34
N THR A 188 1.35 17.97 16.31
CA THR A 188 0.64 18.79 15.31
C THR A 188 -0.41 17.97 14.54
N ALA A 189 -0.13 16.69 14.25
CA ALA A 189 -1.09 15.81 13.60
C ALA A 189 -2.28 15.41 14.51
N LEU A 190 -2.10 15.39 15.84
CA LEU A 190 -3.23 15.36 16.78
C LEU A 190 -4.14 16.58 16.54
N GLY A 191 -3.55 17.77 16.39
CA GLY A 191 -4.24 19.00 16.01
C GLY A 191 -5.04 18.86 14.71
N VAL A 192 -4.43 18.30 13.66
CA VAL A 192 -5.12 17.98 12.41
C VAL A 192 -6.30 17.03 12.62
N GLY A 193 -6.12 16.00 13.46
CA GLY A 193 -7.19 15.11 13.89
C GLY A 193 -8.35 15.86 14.55
N VAL A 194 -8.06 16.77 15.50
CA VAL A 194 -9.06 17.63 16.16
C VAL A 194 -9.78 18.51 15.14
N LEU A 195 -9.03 19.14 14.23
CA LEU A 195 -9.58 20.05 13.20
C LEU A 195 -10.59 19.34 12.29
N LEU A 196 -10.26 18.12 11.85
CA LEU A 196 -11.00 17.38 10.83
C LEU A 196 -12.11 16.48 11.40
N ARG A 197 -11.93 15.98 12.63
CA ARG A 197 -12.90 15.11 13.31
C ARG A 197 -13.75 15.83 14.35
N GLY A 198 -13.28 16.94 14.90
CA GLY A 198 -14.02 17.79 15.82
C GLY A 198 -15.32 18.36 15.24
N ARG A 199 -16.17 18.88 16.12
CA ARG A 199 -17.45 19.54 15.78
C ARG A 199 -17.50 20.90 16.46
N GLY A 200 -18.09 21.89 15.79
CA GLY A 200 -18.28 23.24 16.34
C GLY A 200 -16.96 23.84 16.85
N TRP A 201 -17.01 24.43 18.04
CA TRP A 201 -15.90 25.13 18.68
C TRP A 201 -14.71 24.22 19.02
N VAL A 202 -14.90 22.90 19.20
CA VAL A 202 -13.80 21.95 19.48
C VAL A 202 -12.76 21.96 18.36
N ARG A 203 -13.14 22.33 17.14
CA ARG A 203 -12.18 22.49 16.03
C ARG A 203 -11.17 23.61 16.30
N ALA A 204 -11.55 24.66 17.04
CA ALA A 204 -10.62 25.74 17.41
C ALA A 204 -9.48 25.24 18.32
N LEU A 205 -9.71 24.19 19.12
CA LEU A 205 -8.67 23.58 19.95
C LEU A 205 -7.55 22.92 19.12
N SER A 206 -7.70 22.79 17.80
CA SER A 206 -6.64 22.25 16.93
C SER A 206 -5.40 23.14 16.86
N SER A 207 -5.51 24.44 17.14
CA SER A 207 -4.37 25.36 17.12
C SER A 207 -3.42 25.13 18.29
N LEU A 208 -3.91 24.67 19.44
CA LEU A 208 -3.11 24.47 20.66
C LEU A 208 -1.93 23.51 20.46
N PRO A 209 -2.11 22.27 19.98
CA PRO A 209 -0.98 21.37 19.77
C PRO A 209 -0.03 21.85 18.66
N VAL A 210 -0.54 22.58 17.65
CA VAL A 210 0.30 23.17 16.59
C VAL A 210 1.18 24.28 17.17
N ALA A 211 0.59 25.21 17.91
CA ALA A 211 1.31 26.29 18.57
C ALA A 211 2.34 25.74 19.57
N ALA A 212 1.99 24.74 20.38
CA ALA A 212 2.91 24.12 21.32
C ALA A 212 4.13 23.48 20.63
N ALA A 213 3.91 22.72 19.55
CA ALA A 213 5.01 22.12 18.79
C ALA A 213 5.92 23.18 18.17
N VAL A 214 5.34 24.20 17.52
CA VAL A 214 6.09 25.29 16.89
C VAL A 214 6.88 26.08 17.92
N SER A 215 6.26 26.50 19.04
CA SER A 215 6.92 27.26 20.09
C SER A 215 8.05 26.48 20.74
N HIS A 216 7.86 25.18 20.98
CA HIS A 216 8.91 24.34 21.54
C HIS A 216 10.06 24.15 20.55
N HIS A 217 9.77 23.91 19.27
CA HIS A 217 10.78 23.79 18.24
C HIS A 217 11.59 25.10 18.07
N MET A 218 10.94 26.26 18.10
CA MET A 218 11.62 27.56 18.13
C MET A 218 12.53 27.71 19.35
N LEU A 219 12.06 27.31 20.54
CA LEU A 219 12.85 27.35 21.77
C LEU A 219 14.10 26.47 21.70
N THR A 220 13.96 25.22 21.24
CA THR A 220 15.10 24.30 21.08
C THR A 220 16.13 24.86 20.11
N ASN A 221 15.69 25.37 18.95
CA ASN A 221 16.60 25.95 17.97
C ASN A 221 17.26 27.24 18.49
N TYR A 222 16.53 28.06 19.25
CA TYR A 222 17.07 29.26 19.88
C TYR A 222 18.14 28.90 20.92
N ALA A 223 17.87 27.93 21.79
CA ALA A 223 18.81 27.46 22.80
C ALA A 223 20.08 26.85 22.19
N ALA A 224 19.95 26.16 21.05
CA ALA A 224 21.08 25.66 20.27
C ALA A 224 21.90 26.79 19.64
N ALA A 225 21.25 27.78 19.04
CA ALA A 225 21.90 28.95 18.43
C ALA A 225 22.53 29.91 19.46
N ARG A 226 21.99 29.95 20.69
CA ARG A 226 22.42 30.85 21.77
C ARG A 226 22.87 30.09 23.00
N PRO A 227 24.02 29.37 22.92
CA PRO A 227 24.47 28.51 24.01
C PRO A 227 24.89 29.26 25.29
N ALA A 228 25.03 30.58 25.25
CA ALA A 228 25.31 31.40 26.44
C ALA A 228 24.03 31.69 27.26
N ASP A 229 22.84 31.57 26.67
CA ASP A 229 21.57 31.79 27.34
C ASP A 229 21.20 30.55 28.18
N ARG A 230 21.44 30.64 29.48
CA ARG A 230 21.21 29.54 30.42
C ARG A 230 19.73 29.29 30.67
N ASP A 231 18.90 30.33 30.60
CA ASP A 231 17.47 30.21 30.88
C ASP A 231 16.79 29.49 29.72
N ALA A 232 17.03 29.93 28.48
CA ALA A 232 16.49 29.27 27.29
C ALA A 232 16.90 27.78 27.22
N ARG A 233 18.16 27.48 27.53
CA ARG A 233 18.65 26.10 27.60
C ARG A 233 17.95 25.30 28.71
N ALA A 234 17.86 25.84 29.91
CA ALA A 234 17.20 25.13 31.02
C ALA A 234 15.74 24.80 30.70
N TRP A 235 15.02 25.71 30.05
CA TRP A 235 13.67 25.44 29.57
C TRP A 235 13.63 24.34 28.51
N ALA A 236 14.51 24.39 27.51
CA ALA A 236 14.61 23.34 26.48
C ALA A 236 14.91 21.96 27.11
N ASP A 237 15.92 21.87 27.97
CA ASP A 237 16.35 20.63 28.62
C ASP A 237 15.23 19.98 29.45
N VAL A 238 14.43 20.80 30.17
CA VAL A 238 13.29 20.31 30.96
C VAL A 238 12.24 19.63 30.07
N PHE A 239 11.92 20.22 28.93
CA PHE A 239 10.93 19.66 28.02
C PHE A 239 11.49 18.48 27.21
N ASP A 240 12.76 18.54 26.80
CA ASP A 240 13.45 17.46 26.11
C ASP A 240 13.50 16.19 26.97
N GLY A 241 13.70 16.34 28.29
CA GLY A 241 13.66 15.23 29.26
C GLY A 241 12.32 14.49 29.34
N VAL A 242 11.21 15.11 28.90
CA VAL A 242 9.87 14.49 28.90
C VAL A 242 9.30 14.29 27.49
N LEU A 243 10.05 14.63 26.44
CA LEU A 243 9.57 14.66 25.05
C LEU A 243 9.05 13.29 24.57
N TRP A 244 9.67 12.20 25.04
CA TRP A 244 9.26 10.82 24.74
C TRP A 244 7.82 10.50 25.19
N THR A 245 7.28 11.21 26.19
CA THR A 245 5.91 10.97 26.67
C THR A 245 4.86 11.55 25.72
N VAL A 246 5.22 12.55 24.92
CA VAL A 246 4.28 13.32 24.11
C VAL A 246 3.60 12.46 23.02
N PRO A 247 4.31 11.64 22.22
CA PRO A 247 3.65 10.75 21.26
C PRO A 247 2.71 9.74 21.92
N LEU A 248 3.06 9.24 23.12
CA LEU A 248 2.21 8.34 23.90
C LEU A 248 0.94 9.03 24.36
N LEU A 249 1.03 10.27 24.84
CA LEU A 249 -0.12 11.07 25.25
C LEU A 249 -1.03 11.40 24.06
N CYS A 250 -0.45 11.85 22.95
CA CYS A 250 -1.18 12.09 21.70
C CYS A 250 -1.93 10.84 21.24
N LEU A 251 -1.25 9.69 21.26
CA LEU A 251 -1.83 8.41 20.90
C LEU A 251 -2.94 8.00 21.87
N ALA A 252 -2.74 8.13 23.17
CA ALA A 252 -3.74 7.80 24.19
C ALA A 252 -5.02 8.64 24.03
N ILE A 253 -4.89 9.95 23.81
CA ILE A 253 -6.02 10.86 23.54
C ILE A 253 -6.75 10.42 22.27
N ALA A 254 -6.01 10.20 21.18
CA ALA A 254 -6.57 9.79 19.90
C ALA A 254 -7.31 8.44 19.99
N MET A 255 -6.71 7.46 20.67
CA MET A 255 -7.30 6.14 20.90
C MET A 255 -8.55 6.22 21.77
N ALA A 256 -8.56 7.03 22.83
CA ALA A 256 -9.74 7.20 23.68
C ALA A 256 -10.94 7.74 22.88
N VAL A 257 -10.69 8.72 22.00
CA VAL A 257 -11.71 9.25 21.08
C VAL A 257 -12.17 8.19 20.09
N ASP A 258 -11.24 7.45 19.48
CA ASP A 258 -11.55 6.45 18.47
C ASP A 258 -12.27 5.23 19.03
N LEU A 259 -11.91 4.75 20.23
CA LEU A 259 -12.62 3.66 20.91
C LEU A 259 -14.09 3.99 21.18
N ARG A 260 -14.39 5.25 21.54
CA ARG A 260 -15.78 5.71 21.68
C ARG A 260 -16.53 5.64 20.35
N HIS A 261 -15.90 6.06 19.25
CA HIS A 261 -16.48 5.97 17.91
C HIS A 261 -16.70 4.53 17.45
N ILE A 262 -15.72 3.65 17.68
CA ILE A 262 -15.79 2.21 17.36
C ILE A 262 -16.95 1.57 18.12
N ARG A 263 -17.06 1.80 19.44
CA ARG A 263 -18.16 1.25 20.26
C ARG A 263 -19.52 1.74 19.78
N ARG A 264 -19.66 3.04 19.48
CA ARG A 264 -20.90 3.60 18.93
C ARG A 264 -21.22 3.02 17.55
N GLY A 265 -20.23 2.93 16.66
CA GLY A 265 -20.39 2.38 15.33
C GLY A 265 -20.88 0.93 15.36
N LYS A 266 -20.35 0.09 16.27
CA LYS A 266 -20.78 -1.32 16.39
C LYS A 266 -22.26 -1.45 16.74
N ARG A 267 -22.82 -0.49 17.49
CA ARG A 267 -24.27 -0.44 17.79
C ARG A 267 -25.11 -0.01 16.59
N LEU A 268 -24.57 0.83 15.71
CA LEU A 268 -25.27 1.37 14.54
C LEU A 268 -25.27 0.40 13.35
N VAL A 269 -24.24 -0.45 13.23
CA VAL A 269 -24.11 -1.45 12.17
C VAL A 269 -23.79 -2.82 12.80
N PRO A 270 -24.80 -3.52 13.36
CA PRO A 270 -24.58 -4.84 13.97
C PRO A 270 -24.26 -5.94 12.95
N GLY A 271 -24.59 -5.76 11.66
CA GLY A 271 -24.34 -6.73 10.59
C GLY A 271 -22.86 -7.02 10.30
N ILE A 272 -21.93 -6.27 10.90
CA ILE A 272 -20.48 -6.46 10.75
C ILE A 272 -19.80 -7.10 11.98
N LEU A 273 -20.57 -7.48 13.00
CA LEU A 273 -20.05 -8.26 14.12
C LEU A 273 -19.77 -9.69 13.66
N LEU A 274 -18.69 -10.32 14.12
CA LEU A 274 -18.44 -11.75 13.85
C LEU A 274 -19.38 -12.64 14.68
N ARG A 275 -19.56 -13.90 14.29
CA ARG A 275 -20.35 -14.89 15.06
C ARG A 275 -19.89 -14.98 16.51
N GLY A 276 -18.58 -15.04 16.74
CA GLY A 276 -18.01 -15.06 18.08
C GLY A 276 -18.34 -13.81 18.91
N GLU A 277 -18.46 -12.64 18.28
CA GLU A 277 -18.88 -11.41 18.97
C GLU A 277 -20.36 -11.41 19.32
N ARG A 278 -21.21 -11.95 18.43
CA ARG A 278 -22.66 -12.09 18.66
C ARG A 278 -22.96 -13.05 19.82
N THR A 279 -22.10 -14.04 20.05
CA THR A 279 -22.21 -15.00 21.15
C THR A 279 -21.47 -14.57 22.44
N GLY A 280 -21.02 -13.31 22.52
CA GLY A 280 -20.50 -12.72 23.76
C GLY A 280 -18.97 -12.64 23.88
N ARG A 281 -18.19 -13.10 22.88
CA ARG A 281 -16.73 -12.88 22.89
C ARG A 281 -16.40 -11.43 22.57
N SER A 282 -15.26 -10.95 23.07
CA SER A 282 -14.72 -9.67 22.61
C SER A 282 -14.29 -9.77 21.14
N GLY A 283 -14.37 -8.66 20.40
CA GLY A 283 -13.96 -8.63 18.99
C GLY A 283 -12.49 -8.99 18.77
N LEU A 284 -11.63 -8.65 19.73
CA LEU A 284 -10.22 -9.04 19.70
C LEU A 284 -10.05 -10.55 19.88
N ALA A 285 -10.77 -11.15 20.84
CA ALA A 285 -10.72 -12.59 21.07
C ALA A 285 -11.27 -13.38 19.86
N ALA A 286 -12.36 -12.92 19.24
CA ALA A 286 -12.91 -13.55 18.03
C ALA A 286 -11.91 -13.51 16.87
N LEU A 287 -11.26 -12.37 16.64
CA LEU A 287 -10.25 -12.24 15.58
C LEU A 287 -8.95 -13.00 15.86
N ALA A 288 -8.52 -13.04 17.12
CA ALA A 288 -7.33 -13.78 17.52
C ALA A 288 -7.55 -15.29 17.37
N ALA A 289 -8.72 -15.80 17.75
CA ALA A 289 -9.10 -17.20 17.55
C ALA A 289 -9.06 -17.57 16.06
N TYR A 290 -9.72 -16.79 15.19
CA TYR A 290 -9.66 -17.00 13.74
C TYR A 290 -8.22 -16.91 13.19
N GLY A 291 -7.46 -15.91 13.65
CA GLY A 291 -6.07 -15.69 13.26
C GLY A 291 -5.15 -16.86 13.58
N GLY A 292 -5.52 -17.71 14.56
CA GLY A 292 -4.76 -18.88 14.97
C GLY A 292 -4.86 -20.10 14.04
N TRP A 293 -5.88 -20.21 13.18
CA TRP A 293 -6.13 -21.43 12.40
C TRP A 293 -5.01 -21.82 11.44
N ARG A 294 -4.53 -20.88 10.61
CA ARG A 294 -3.50 -21.15 9.62
C ARG A 294 -2.58 -19.95 9.44
N VAL A 295 -1.68 -19.77 10.40
CA VAL A 295 -0.63 -18.74 10.33
C VAL A 295 0.28 -18.99 9.12
N PRO A 296 0.64 -17.96 8.33
CA PRO A 296 0.33 -16.53 8.52
C PRO A 296 -0.98 -16.06 7.85
N TRP A 297 -1.65 -16.90 7.07
CA TRP A 297 -2.72 -16.48 6.16
C TRP A 297 -3.96 -15.95 6.88
N THR A 298 -4.50 -16.69 7.85
CA THR A 298 -5.69 -16.30 8.60
C THR A 298 -5.42 -15.06 9.46
N MET A 299 -4.23 -14.94 10.03
CA MET A 299 -3.77 -13.73 10.72
C MET A 299 -3.77 -12.50 9.79
N LEU A 300 -3.22 -12.62 8.58
CA LEU A 300 -3.23 -11.52 7.61
C LEU A 300 -4.64 -11.13 7.16
N ILE A 301 -5.57 -12.08 7.05
CA ILE A 301 -6.97 -11.81 6.75
C ILE A 301 -7.63 -11.08 7.92
N ALA A 302 -7.45 -11.56 9.16
CA ALA A 302 -7.98 -10.95 10.38
C ALA A 302 -7.54 -9.49 10.52
N LEU A 303 -6.24 -9.21 10.32
CA LEU A 303 -5.66 -7.87 10.39
C LEU A 303 -6.16 -6.94 9.28
N ARG A 304 -6.49 -7.47 8.09
CA ARG A 304 -7.09 -6.68 7.00
C ARG A 304 -8.55 -6.37 7.27
N PHE A 305 -9.30 -7.36 7.77
CA PHE A 305 -10.69 -7.19 8.17
C PHE A 305 -10.83 -6.18 9.31
N ALA A 306 -10.05 -6.31 10.38
CA ALA A 306 -10.07 -5.39 11.52
C ALA A 306 -9.93 -3.93 11.09
N ARG A 307 -8.96 -3.65 10.22
CA ARG A 307 -8.70 -2.30 9.69
C ARG A 307 -9.84 -1.78 8.81
N MET A 308 -10.32 -2.59 7.87
CA MET A 308 -11.44 -2.22 7.00
C MET A 308 -12.71 -1.97 7.82
N ARG A 309 -12.94 -2.80 8.84
CA ARG A 309 -14.04 -2.65 9.80
C ARG A 309 -13.91 -1.35 10.60
N HIS A 310 -12.72 -1.00 11.09
CA HIS A 310 -12.49 0.30 11.75
C HIS A 310 -12.85 1.47 10.83
N SER A 311 -12.44 1.43 9.56
CA SER A 311 -12.81 2.47 8.59
C SER A 311 -14.32 2.63 8.43
N LEU A 312 -15.08 1.54 8.39
CA LEU A 312 -16.54 1.59 8.36
C LEU A 312 -17.12 2.13 9.68
N LEU A 313 -16.60 1.72 10.83
CA LEU A 313 -17.10 2.16 12.13
C LEU A 313 -16.89 3.66 12.35
N TYR A 314 -15.78 4.21 11.87
CA TYR A 314 -15.55 5.65 11.86
C TYR A 314 -16.52 6.39 10.94
N ALA A 315 -16.79 5.82 9.77
CA ALA A 315 -17.73 6.33 8.80
C ALA A 315 -19.16 6.37 9.35
N ALA A 316 -19.62 5.27 9.95
CA ALA A 316 -20.99 5.08 10.45
C ALA A 316 -21.35 6.04 11.60
N ALA A 317 -20.37 6.53 12.36
CA ALA A 317 -20.61 7.49 13.45
C ALA A 317 -20.85 8.94 12.97
N ARG A 318 -20.88 9.19 11.65
CA ARG A 318 -21.00 10.50 11.02
C ARG A 318 -22.03 10.45 9.87
N PRO A 319 -22.47 11.60 9.33
CA PRO A 319 -23.38 11.63 8.18
C PRO A 319 -22.85 10.84 6.99
N ALA A 320 -23.76 10.22 6.25
CA ALA A 320 -23.46 9.42 5.07
C ALA A 320 -22.63 10.20 4.03
N TYR A 321 -21.87 9.46 3.22
CA TYR A 321 -21.08 10.00 2.12
C TYR A 321 -21.12 9.06 0.90
N PRO A 322 -20.79 9.55 -0.31
CA PRO A 322 -20.79 8.73 -1.52
C PRO A 322 -19.84 7.52 -1.45
N GLY A 323 -20.40 6.31 -1.60
CA GLY A 323 -19.68 5.04 -1.52
C GLY A 323 -19.57 4.45 -0.10
N ALA A 324 -20.28 5.00 0.90
CA ALA A 324 -20.39 4.40 2.23
C ALA A 324 -21.06 3.01 2.19
N GLU A 325 -22.06 2.84 1.33
CA GLU A 325 -22.77 1.57 1.17
C GLU A 325 -21.86 0.46 0.62
N SER A 326 -21.05 0.76 -0.40
CA SER A 326 -20.11 -0.20 -0.96
C SER A 326 -19.07 -0.66 0.07
N LEU A 327 -18.59 0.24 0.94
CA LEU A 327 -17.73 -0.14 2.07
C LEU A 327 -18.47 -1.05 3.05
N HIS A 328 -19.73 -0.74 3.36
CA HIS A 328 -20.55 -1.56 4.25
C HIS A 328 -20.73 -2.98 3.70
N HIS A 329 -21.15 -3.13 2.44
CA HIS A 329 -21.32 -4.42 1.77
C HIS A 329 -20.03 -5.25 1.79
N SER A 330 -18.87 -4.65 1.53
CA SER A 330 -17.59 -5.37 1.57
C SER A 330 -17.19 -5.83 2.97
N VAL A 331 -17.51 -5.07 4.02
CA VAL A 331 -17.26 -5.49 5.40
C VAL A 331 -18.21 -6.61 5.82
N VAL A 332 -19.49 -6.54 5.44
CA VAL A 332 -20.47 -7.61 5.70
C VAL A 332 -20.06 -8.89 4.98
N TRP A 333 -19.71 -8.81 3.69
CA TRP A 333 -19.21 -9.95 2.93
C TRP A 333 -17.99 -10.58 3.60
N ALA A 334 -17.01 -9.77 4.00
CA ALA A 334 -15.81 -10.27 4.65
C ALA A 334 -16.09 -10.91 6.02
N ALA A 335 -17.02 -10.34 6.80
CA ALA A 335 -17.46 -10.92 8.07
C ALA A 335 -18.09 -12.31 7.84
N GLY A 336 -18.96 -12.43 6.83
CA GLY A 336 -19.57 -13.71 6.45
C GLY A 336 -18.55 -14.76 5.99
N GLN A 337 -17.54 -14.36 5.21
CA GLN A 337 -16.46 -15.26 4.80
C GLN A 337 -15.57 -15.70 5.97
N ILE A 338 -15.29 -14.80 6.92
CA ILE A 338 -14.56 -15.16 8.14
C ILE A 338 -15.39 -16.15 8.95
N ASP A 339 -16.67 -15.86 9.21
CA ASP A 339 -17.57 -16.76 9.95
C ASP A 339 -17.69 -18.15 9.27
N ALA A 340 -17.73 -18.21 7.93
CA ALA A 340 -17.80 -19.46 7.17
C ALA A 340 -16.49 -20.27 7.22
N SER A 341 -15.35 -19.59 7.36
CA SER A 341 -14.01 -20.21 7.40
C SER A 341 -13.42 -20.31 8.81
N ASP A 342 -14.18 -19.96 9.86
CA ASP A 342 -13.75 -20.00 11.27
C ASP A 342 -13.84 -21.41 11.86
N ASN A 343 -13.14 -22.36 11.23
CA ASN A 343 -12.99 -23.72 11.71
C ASN A 343 -11.72 -24.34 11.12
N GLU A 344 -11.17 -25.35 11.81
CA GLU A 344 -9.94 -26.02 11.38
C GLU A 344 -10.07 -26.64 9.97
N HIS A 345 -11.22 -27.24 9.67
CA HIS A 345 -11.44 -28.06 8.47
C HIS A 345 -11.34 -27.22 7.19
N ALA A 346 -11.82 -25.98 7.22
CA ALA A 346 -11.72 -25.02 6.12
C ALA A 346 -10.28 -24.75 5.66
N TRP A 347 -9.28 -24.98 6.53
CA TRP A 347 -7.86 -24.69 6.26
C TRP A 347 -6.98 -25.92 6.11
N ARG A 348 -7.50 -27.14 6.36
CA ARG A 348 -6.72 -28.39 6.32
C ARG A 348 -6.06 -28.67 4.98
N HIS A 349 -6.76 -28.36 3.88
CA HIS A 349 -6.28 -28.63 2.51
C HIS A 349 -5.37 -27.52 1.94
N LEU A 350 -5.16 -26.44 2.69
CA LEU A 350 -4.35 -25.29 2.27
C LEU A 350 -2.92 -25.44 2.79
N ASP A 351 -2.14 -26.27 2.10
CA ASP A 351 -0.69 -26.37 2.28
C ASP A 351 0.04 -25.23 1.54
N PHE A 352 1.34 -25.09 1.80
CA PHE A 352 2.15 -24.03 1.17
C PHE A 352 2.20 -24.17 -0.36
N ARG A 353 2.12 -25.40 -0.89
CA ARG A 353 2.14 -25.66 -2.33
C ARG A 353 0.85 -25.20 -3.00
N ALA A 354 -0.31 -25.50 -2.42
CA ALA A 354 -1.61 -25.05 -2.86
C ALA A 354 -1.69 -23.51 -2.85
N VAL A 355 -1.24 -22.88 -1.76
CA VAL A 355 -1.19 -21.42 -1.68
C VAL A 355 -0.26 -20.83 -2.74
N ARG A 356 0.92 -21.44 -2.97
CA ARG A 356 1.84 -21.01 -4.04
C ARG A 356 1.24 -21.18 -5.43
N GLY A 357 0.51 -22.26 -5.69
CA GLY A 357 -0.22 -22.49 -6.94
C GLY A 357 -1.26 -21.40 -7.19
N MET A 358 -2.11 -21.12 -6.19
CA MET A 358 -3.10 -20.05 -6.24
C MET A 358 -2.46 -18.66 -6.38
N ALA A 359 -1.39 -18.38 -5.65
CA ALA A 359 -0.63 -17.14 -5.79
C ALA A 359 -0.02 -16.99 -7.19
N GLY A 360 0.40 -18.10 -7.81
CA GLY A 360 0.89 -18.15 -9.18
C GLY A 360 -0.19 -17.81 -10.21
N ALA A 361 -1.41 -18.34 -10.05
CA ALA A 361 -2.54 -18.07 -10.94
C ALA A 361 -2.98 -16.60 -10.92
N VAL A 362 -2.77 -15.92 -9.79
CA VAL A 362 -3.20 -14.54 -9.55
C VAL A 362 -2.03 -13.54 -9.73
N ARG A 363 -0.87 -14.02 -10.19
CA ARG A 363 0.35 -13.22 -10.31
C ARG A 363 0.30 -12.29 -11.51
N ASP A 364 0.39 -10.99 -11.25
CA ASP A 364 0.65 -10.00 -12.29
C ASP A 364 2.13 -10.04 -12.74
N ARG A 365 2.36 -10.49 -13.98
CA ARG A 365 3.70 -10.54 -14.59
C ARG A 365 4.27 -9.14 -14.85
N ARG A 366 3.44 -8.13 -15.15
CA ARG A 366 3.90 -6.75 -15.38
C ARG A 366 4.42 -6.13 -14.08
N ARG A 367 3.72 -6.38 -12.96
CA ARG A 367 4.17 -5.97 -11.62
C ARG A 367 5.55 -6.53 -11.26
N LYS A 368 5.87 -7.78 -11.65
CA LYS A 368 7.19 -8.37 -11.41
C LYS A 368 8.30 -7.53 -12.05
N TRP A 369 8.15 -7.20 -13.32
CA TRP A 369 9.13 -6.39 -14.05
C TRP A 369 9.27 -5.00 -13.48
N PHE A 370 8.15 -4.37 -13.11
CA PHE A 370 8.17 -3.06 -12.44
C PHE A 370 9.04 -3.08 -11.19
N VAL A 371 8.84 -4.07 -10.31
CA VAL A 371 9.62 -4.20 -9.07
C VAL A 371 11.09 -4.45 -9.37
N LEU A 372 11.40 -5.33 -10.33
CA LEU A 372 12.78 -5.64 -10.71
C LEU A 372 13.51 -4.43 -11.30
N ILE A 373 12.86 -3.63 -12.14
CA ILE A 373 13.43 -2.41 -12.72
C ILE A 373 13.71 -1.39 -11.61
N SER A 374 12.72 -1.13 -10.74
CA SER A 374 12.92 -0.20 -9.61
C SER A 374 14.03 -0.65 -8.66
N LEU A 375 14.14 -1.94 -8.36
CA LEU A 375 15.21 -2.48 -7.51
C LEU A 375 16.57 -2.41 -8.22
N GLY A 376 16.63 -2.72 -9.51
CA GLY A 376 17.85 -2.60 -10.31
C GLY A 376 18.35 -1.16 -10.34
N LEU A 377 17.46 -0.20 -10.57
CA LEU A 377 17.80 1.22 -10.56
C LEU A 377 18.21 1.73 -9.17
N ALA A 378 17.55 1.26 -8.11
CA ALA A 378 17.91 1.64 -6.74
C ALA A 378 19.19 0.95 -6.23
N SER A 379 19.69 -0.09 -6.91
CA SER A 379 20.79 -0.91 -6.41
C SER A 379 22.09 -0.15 -6.09
N PRO A 380 22.56 0.83 -6.90
CA PRO A 380 23.77 1.56 -6.54
C PRO A 380 23.58 2.38 -5.27
N ALA A 381 22.40 2.99 -5.09
CA ALA A 381 22.07 3.75 -3.88
C ALA A 381 21.95 2.87 -2.64
N ILE A 382 21.42 1.64 -2.77
CA ILE A 382 21.39 0.66 -1.68
C ILE A 382 22.82 0.28 -1.29
N VAL A 383 23.69 -0.02 -2.24
CA VAL A 383 25.10 -0.33 -1.94
C VAL A 383 25.77 0.87 -1.28
N PHE A 384 25.57 2.07 -1.82
CA PHE A 384 26.17 3.30 -1.32
C PHE A 384 25.70 3.66 0.10
N LEU A 385 24.39 3.75 0.34
CA LEU A 385 23.81 4.26 1.60
C LEU A 385 23.48 3.19 2.64
N CYS A 386 23.28 1.94 2.23
CA CYS A 386 22.94 0.88 3.19
C CYS A 386 24.15 0.00 3.52
N VAL A 387 25.09 -0.18 2.58
CA VAL A 387 26.31 -0.96 2.84
C VAL A 387 27.48 -0.04 3.11
N GLY A 388 27.69 0.98 2.27
CA GLY A 388 28.81 1.92 2.38
C GLY A 388 28.81 2.80 3.63
N SER A 389 27.63 3.03 4.25
CA SER A 389 27.51 3.83 5.47
C SER A 389 27.97 3.13 6.76
N PHE A 390 28.57 1.94 6.67
CA PHE A 390 29.23 1.28 7.81
C PHE A 390 30.73 1.50 7.74
N PRO A 391 31.43 1.75 8.88
CA PRO A 391 32.88 1.98 8.88
C PRO A 391 33.68 0.86 8.21
N ALA A 392 33.27 -0.40 8.42
CA ALA A 392 33.90 -1.58 7.82
C ALA A 392 33.79 -1.62 6.28
N ALA A 393 32.89 -0.83 5.70
CA ALA A 393 32.59 -0.76 4.27
C ALA A 393 32.70 0.67 3.71
N ALA A 394 33.32 1.60 4.45
CA ALA A 394 33.45 3.00 4.05
C ALA A 394 34.16 3.18 2.70
N ALA A 395 35.07 2.28 2.34
CA ALA A 395 35.70 2.25 1.01
C ALA A 395 34.70 2.14 -0.16
N LEU A 396 33.51 1.55 0.06
CA LEU A 396 32.44 1.55 -0.96
C LEU A 396 31.86 2.95 -1.15
N GLN A 397 31.68 3.69 -0.06
CA GLN A 397 31.20 5.07 -0.08
C GLN A 397 32.23 5.99 -0.75
N GLU A 398 33.51 5.86 -0.39
CA GLU A 398 34.62 6.58 -1.03
C GLU A 398 34.69 6.29 -2.54
N ARG A 399 34.53 5.03 -2.95
CA ARG A 399 34.52 4.64 -4.37
C ARG A 399 33.37 5.25 -5.16
N PHE A 400 32.22 5.47 -4.53
CA PHE A 400 31.07 6.14 -5.15
C PHE A 400 31.19 7.67 -5.12
N GLY A 401 31.98 8.23 -4.19
CA GLY A 401 32.32 9.65 -4.13
C GLY A 401 33.50 10.04 -5.04
N SER A 402 34.34 9.10 -5.48
CA SER A 402 35.56 9.37 -6.25
C SER A 402 35.61 8.67 -7.62
N GLY A 403 36.48 9.15 -8.51
CA GLY A 403 36.75 8.55 -9.82
C GLY A 403 35.49 8.38 -10.67
N ASN A 404 35.19 7.15 -11.09
CA ASN A 404 34.03 6.85 -11.92
C ASN A 404 32.71 6.67 -11.13
N GLY A 405 32.77 6.60 -9.81
CA GLY A 405 31.62 6.33 -8.94
C GLY A 405 30.46 7.32 -9.07
N PRO A 406 30.71 8.64 -9.00
CA PRO A 406 29.68 9.65 -9.14
C PRO A 406 28.95 9.57 -10.49
N TYR A 407 29.68 9.26 -11.57
CA TYR A 407 29.09 9.09 -12.90
C TYR A 407 28.15 7.89 -12.98
N VAL A 408 28.42 6.81 -12.23
CA VAL A 408 27.50 5.66 -12.11
C VAL A 408 26.21 6.09 -11.40
N LEU A 409 26.32 6.78 -10.26
CA LEU A 409 25.16 7.29 -9.52
C LEU A 409 24.34 8.28 -10.36
N MET A 410 25.01 9.14 -11.12
CA MET A 410 24.37 10.08 -12.04
C MET A 410 23.65 9.37 -13.18
N ALA A 411 24.29 8.41 -13.86
CA ALA A 411 23.68 7.68 -14.97
C ALA A 411 22.43 6.91 -14.52
N PHE A 412 22.53 6.22 -13.37
CA PHE A 412 21.36 5.58 -12.75
C PHE A 412 20.34 6.60 -12.29
N GLY A 413 20.76 7.74 -11.75
CA GLY A 413 19.90 8.85 -11.34
C GLY A 413 19.06 9.39 -12.48
N VAL A 414 19.64 9.61 -13.67
CA VAL A 414 18.91 10.03 -14.87
C VAL A 414 17.90 8.97 -15.30
N ALA A 415 18.31 7.69 -15.35
CA ALA A 415 17.39 6.59 -15.66
C ALA A 415 16.26 6.47 -14.61
N GLY A 416 16.59 6.68 -13.35
CA GLY A 416 15.67 6.74 -12.21
C GLY A 416 14.66 7.87 -12.33
N LEU A 417 15.07 9.06 -12.77
CA LEU A 417 14.18 10.19 -13.03
C LEU A 417 13.19 9.89 -14.15
N LEU A 418 13.67 9.35 -15.27
CA LEU A 418 12.80 8.95 -16.38
C LEU A 418 11.77 7.90 -15.92
N TRP A 419 12.23 6.91 -15.15
CA TRP A 419 11.38 5.88 -14.59
C TRP A 419 10.36 6.43 -13.60
N MET A 420 10.77 7.35 -12.72
CA MET A 420 9.91 8.04 -11.76
C MET A 420 8.87 8.93 -12.45
N GLY A 421 9.27 9.65 -13.50
CA GLY A 421 8.37 10.46 -14.32
C GLY A 421 7.31 9.60 -15.01
N TRP A 422 7.71 8.46 -15.58
CA TRP A 422 6.75 7.49 -16.12
C TRP A 422 5.80 6.94 -15.05
N GLN A 423 6.30 6.59 -13.86
CA GLN A 423 5.47 6.15 -12.74
C GLN A 423 4.47 7.22 -12.29
N LEU A 424 4.89 8.50 -12.23
CA LEU A 424 4.01 9.61 -11.93
C LEU A 424 2.88 9.73 -12.96
N ILE A 425 3.21 9.66 -14.26
CA ILE A 425 2.21 9.67 -15.34
C ILE A 425 1.24 8.50 -15.18
N ALA A 426 1.72 7.30 -14.86
CA ALA A 426 0.86 6.13 -14.63
C ALA A 426 -0.06 6.31 -13.41
N LEU A 427 0.43 6.89 -12.31
CA LEU A 427 -0.36 7.22 -11.12
C LEU A 427 -1.45 8.25 -11.45
N LEU A 428 -1.12 9.27 -12.24
CA LEU A 428 -2.07 10.30 -12.66
C LEU A 428 -3.13 9.76 -13.62
N ARG A 429 -2.76 8.90 -14.57
CA ARG A 429 -3.72 8.24 -15.49
C ARG A 429 -4.71 7.35 -14.75
N THR A 430 -4.25 6.62 -13.72
CA THR A 430 -5.09 5.72 -12.94
C THR A 430 -5.83 6.40 -11.77
N TRP A 431 -5.76 7.73 -11.68
CA TRP A 431 -6.36 8.51 -10.60
C TRP A 431 -7.89 8.33 -10.52
N GLN A 432 -8.59 8.40 -11.65
CA GLN A 432 -10.05 8.28 -11.68
C GLN A 432 -10.50 6.89 -11.22
N ALA A 433 -9.85 5.83 -11.71
CA ALA A 433 -10.09 4.46 -11.27
C ALA A 433 -9.84 4.29 -9.76
N THR A 434 -8.75 4.86 -9.24
CA THR A 434 -8.44 4.83 -7.80
C THR A 434 -9.49 5.58 -6.97
N ARG A 435 -9.99 6.71 -7.47
CA ARG A 435 -11.04 7.51 -6.81
C ARG A 435 -12.39 6.77 -6.77
N ALA A 436 -12.67 5.91 -7.74
CA ALA A 436 -13.90 5.11 -7.77
C ALA A 436 -13.94 4.05 -6.65
N VAL A 437 -12.79 3.56 -6.17
CA VAL A 437 -12.73 2.51 -5.13
C VAL A 437 -13.20 3.06 -3.77
N PRO A 438 -14.17 2.43 -3.08
CA PRO A 438 -14.82 2.95 -1.87
C PRO A 438 -13.93 2.99 -0.62
N HIS A 439 -12.67 2.55 -0.72
CA HIS A 439 -11.68 2.59 0.36
C HIS A 439 -10.78 3.81 0.22
N GLY A 440 -10.94 4.78 1.13
CA GLY A 440 -10.21 6.05 1.11
C GLY A 440 -8.70 5.88 1.23
N GLU A 441 -8.23 4.84 1.91
CA GLU A 441 -6.80 4.56 2.05
C GLU A 441 -6.09 4.40 0.70
N LEU A 442 -6.70 3.78 -0.30
CA LEU A 442 -6.03 3.60 -1.59
C LEU A 442 -5.79 4.93 -2.31
N LEU A 443 -6.74 5.84 -2.19
CA LEU A 443 -6.59 7.21 -2.66
C LEU A 443 -5.51 7.95 -1.87
N ALA A 444 -5.41 7.73 -0.55
CA ALA A 444 -4.34 8.28 0.27
C ALA A 444 -2.96 7.78 -0.20
N VAL A 445 -2.80 6.47 -0.41
CA VAL A 445 -1.56 5.87 -0.93
C VAL A 445 -1.18 6.45 -2.29
N ALA A 446 -2.14 6.61 -3.21
CA ALA A 446 -1.87 7.23 -4.51
C ALA A 446 -1.38 8.68 -4.36
N ARG A 447 -2.01 9.47 -3.48
CA ARG A 447 -1.58 10.85 -3.17
C ARG A 447 -0.18 10.91 -2.57
N LEU A 448 0.11 10.06 -1.58
CA LEU A 448 1.43 10.02 -0.94
C LEU A 448 2.53 9.61 -1.93
N ARG A 449 2.25 8.70 -2.87
CA ARG A 449 3.19 8.36 -3.96
C ARG A 449 3.39 9.50 -4.93
N VAL A 450 2.34 10.24 -5.29
CA VAL A 450 2.47 11.44 -6.12
C VAL A 450 3.36 12.47 -5.42
N TRP A 451 3.17 12.70 -4.12
CA TRP A 451 4.05 13.55 -3.31
C TRP A 451 5.50 13.11 -3.35
N THR A 452 5.75 11.81 -3.12
CA THR A 452 7.11 11.24 -3.15
C THR A 452 7.74 11.41 -4.54
N ALA A 453 6.99 11.12 -5.62
CA ALA A 453 7.48 11.22 -6.99
C ALA A 453 7.76 12.66 -7.40
N LEU A 454 6.91 13.61 -7.04
CA LEU A 454 7.14 15.04 -7.29
C LEU A 454 8.40 15.53 -6.57
N GLY A 455 8.52 15.20 -5.28
CA GLY A 455 9.70 15.54 -4.48
C GLY A 455 11.01 14.98 -5.05
N GLY A 456 11.00 13.70 -5.44
CA GLY A 456 12.14 13.08 -6.11
C GLY A 456 12.48 13.75 -7.45
N LEU A 457 11.47 13.98 -8.31
CA LEU A 457 11.67 14.65 -9.60
C LEU A 457 12.22 16.08 -9.43
N THR A 458 11.70 16.85 -8.49
CA THR A 458 12.19 18.20 -8.18
C THR A 458 13.63 18.16 -7.70
N THR A 459 13.97 17.26 -6.78
CA THR A 459 15.35 17.08 -6.29
C THR A 459 16.29 16.75 -7.43
N GLY A 460 15.95 15.76 -8.27
CA GLY A 460 16.79 15.39 -9.39
C GLY A 460 16.91 16.47 -10.47
N ALA A 461 15.86 17.26 -10.71
CA ALA A 461 15.93 18.40 -11.62
C ALA A 461 16.90 19.47 -11.10
N VAL A 462 16.86 19.79 -9.80
CA VAL A 462 17.82 20.72 -9.17
C VAL A 462 19.25 20.21 -9.30
N LEU A 463 19.49 18.92 -9.01
CA LEU A 463 20.82 18.30 -9.15
C LEU A 463 21.34 18.36 -10.60
N LEU A 464 20.49 18.07 -11.59
CA LEU A 464 20.87 18.13 -13.00
C LEU A 464 21.14 19.55 -13.50
N LEU A 465 20.38 20.54 -13.03
CA LEU A 465 20.63 21.95 -13.37
C LEU A 465 21.99 22.41 -12.82
N ARG A 466 22.35 22.01 -11.59
CA ARG A 466 23.64 22.37 -11.00
C ARG A 466 24.84 21.76 -11.73
N LEU A 467 24.72 20.51 -12.17
CA LEU A 467 25.76 19.86 -12.99
C LEU A 467 26.00 20.59 -14.32
N ARG A 468 24.96 21.22 -14.88
CA ARG A 468 25.08 22.01 -16.12
C ARG A 468 25.88 23.30 -15.90
N ASP A 469 25.84 23.86 -14.70
CA ASP A 469 26.52 25.12 -14.34
C ASP A 469 28.03 24.93 -14.08
N GLY A 470 28.56 23.70 -14.25
CA GLY A 470 29.99 23.41 -14.17
C GLY A 470 30.54 23.24 -12.76
N LEU A 471 29.67 23.17 -11.75
CA LEU A 471 30.07 22.86 -10.37
C LEU A 471 30.51 21.40 -10.30
N GLU A 472 31.68 21.14 -9.70
CA GLU A 472 32.16 19.78 -9.50
C GLU A 472 31.22 19.01 -8.55
N PRO A 473 31.05 17.69 -8.71
CA PRO A 473 30.15 16.86 -7.89
C PRO A 473 30.41 16.95 -6.37
N ASP A 474 31.59 17.43 -6.00
CA ASP A 474 32.13 17.52 -4.64
C ASP A 474 31.88 18.90 -3.99
N GLU A 475 31.29 19.87 -4.71
CA GLU A 475 30.97 21.17 -4.13
C GLU A 475 29.62 21.17 -3.38
N PRO A 476 29.54 21.81 -2.19
CA PRO A 476 28.34 21.85 -1.35
C PRO A 476 27.15 22.57 -2.02
N LEU A 477 25.92 22.06 -1.81
CA LEU A 477 24.73 22.49 -2.56
C LEU A 477 24.20 23.88 -2.14
N ILE A 478 24.32 24.24 -0.86
CA ILE A 478 23.75 25.46 -0.25
C ILE A 478 24.56 25.89 0.99
N ARG A 479 25.22 27.06 0.96
CA ARG A 479 25.96 27.56 2.13
C ARG A 479 25.05 28.03 3.30
N ASN A 480 25.26 27.45 4.49
CA ASN A 480 24.83 27.82 5.86
C ASN A 480 23.40 27.45 6.40
N LEU A 481 23.40 26.86 7.63
CA LEU A 481 22.50 26.73 8.82
C LEU A 481 20.95 26.72 8.64
N HIS A 482 20.07 25.83 9.11
CA HIS A 482 20.14 24.62 9.94
C HIS A 482 19.44 23.39 9.28
N LEU A 483 18.48 23.50 8.36
CA LEU A 483 18.26 22.46 7.33
C LEU A 483 19.19 22.73 6.13
N LEU A 484 19.47 24.02 5.90
CA LEU A 484 20.40 24.49 4.87
C LEU A 484 21.86 24.07 5.15
N GLU A 485 22.29 23.90 6.41
CA GLU A 485 23.61 23.30 6.74
C GLU A 485 23.67 21.80 6.43
N ALA A 486 22.59 21.07 6.71
CA ALA A 486 22.48 19.67 6.29
C ALA A 486 22.51 19.57 4.76
N LEU A 487 21.92 20.54 4.05
CA LEU A 487 21.96 20.68 2.60
C LEU A 487 23.26 21.30 2.07
N ASP A 488 24.08 21.91 2.92
CA ASP A 488 25.42 22.40 2.59
C ASP A 488 26.31 21.20 2.35
N ASN A 489 26.34 20.26 3.29
CA ASN A 489 27.04 18.97 3.18
C ASN A 489 26.42 18.02 2.14
N PHE A 490 25.31 18.42 1.50
CA PHE A 490 24.59 17.59 0.54
C PHE A 490 25.27 17.59 -0.83
N LEU A 491 26.18 16.64 -1.00
CA LEU A 491 26.89 16.45 -2.26
C LEU A 491 25.97 15.89 -3.35
N ALA A 492 26.28 16.21 -4.61
CA ALA A 492 25.42 15.86 -5.74
C ALA A 492 25.16 14.34 -5.83
N TYR A 493 26.17 13.53 -5.51
CA TYR A 493 26.07 12.07 -5.52
C TYR A 493 25.21 11.50 -4.37
N LEU A 494 25.23 12.11 -3.18
CA LEU A 494 24.30 11.78 -2.10
C LEU A 494 22.86 12.07 -2.52
N GLY A 495 22.65 13.20 -3.21
CA GLY A 495 21.35 13.54 -3.76
C GLY A 495 20.84 12.56 -4.80
N PHE A 496 21.69 12.09 -5.73
CA PHE A 496 21.32 11.04 -6.66
C PHE A 496 21.02 9.71 -5.94
N ALA A 497 21.78 9.37 -4.91
CA ALA A 497 21.50 8.16 -4.13
C ALA A 497 20.15 8.25 -3.41
N LEU A 498 19.84 9.37 -2.76
CA LEU A 498 18.54 9.58 -2.12
C LEU A 498 17.40 9.55 -3.15
N LEU A 499 17.55 10.20 -4.29
CA LEU A 499 16.60 10.13 -5.40
C LEU A 499 16.30 8.69 -5.82
N LEU A 500 17.33 7.86 -5.97
CA LEU A 500 17.20 6.46 -6.35
C LEU A 500 16.48 5.64 -5.25
N MET A 501 16.72 5.95 -3.98
CA MET A 501 16.00 5.33 -2.86
C MET A 501 14.50 5.64 -2.87
N ALA A 502 14.07 6.77 -3.44
CA ALA A 502 12.65 7.12 -3.57
C ALA A 502 11.86 6.10 -4.43
N LEU A 503 12.53 5.41 -5.37
CA LEU A 503 11.91 4.38 -6.20
C LEU A 503 11.31 3.22 -5.38
N LEU A 504 11.86 2.95 -4.19
CA LEU A 504 11.35 1.92 -3.29
C LEU A 504 9.97 2.28 -2.71
N ALA A 505 9.71 3.56 -2.48
CA ALA A 505 8.42 4.07 -2.00
C ALA A 505 7.34 4.05 -3.10
N LEU A 506 7.76 4.09 -4.37
CA LEU A 506 6.86 4.07 -5.53
C LEU A 506 6.46 2.67 -5.98
N LEU A 507 7.02 1.62 -5.37
CA LEU A 507 6.65 0.24 -5.66
C LEU A 507 5.13 -0.01 -5.47
N PRO A 508 4.43 -0.61 -6.44
CA PRO A 508 2.99 -0.78 -6.42
C PRO A 508 2.53 -1.69 -5.28
N SER A 509 1.51 -1.23 -4.56
CA SER A 509 0.91 -1.89 -3.40
C SER A 509 0.00 -3.04 -3.85
N GLY A 510 0.52 -4.28 -3.81
CA GLY A 510 -0.26 -5.51 -3.99
C GLY A 510 -0.94 -5.71 -5.36
N GLY A 511 -1.32 -6.95 -5.69
CA GLY A 511 -2.01 -7.27 -6.95
C GLY A 511 -3.44 -6.71 -7.07
N GLY A 512 -4.07 -6.29 -5.96
CA GLY A 512 -5.45 -5.79 -5.95
C GLY A 512 -5.63 -4.44 -6.64
N LEU A 513 -4.63 -3.54 -6.57
CA LEU A 513 -4.67 -2.26 -7.27
C LEU A 513 -4.46 -2.44 -8.78
N ALA A 514 -3.55 -3.34 -9.19
CA ALA A 514 -3.31 -3.65 -10.59
C ALA A 514 -4.51 -4.35 -11.26
N LEU A 515 -5.21 -5.22 -10.52
CA LEU A 515 -6.44 -5.84 -10.99
C LEU A 515 -7.60 -4.82 -11.05
N ALA A 516 -7.66 -3.89 -10.09
CA ALA A 516 -8.63 -2.79 -10.07
C ALA A 516 -8.43 -1.84 -11.26
N THR A 517 -7.19 -1.50 -11.61
CA THR A 517 -6.89 -0.58 -12.72
C THR A 517 -6.99 -1.28 -14.08
N ALA A 518 -6.41 -2.47 -14.25
CA ALA A 518 -6.43 -3.19 -15.53
C ALA A 518 -7.78 -3.85 -15.84
N GLY A 519 -8.51 -4.33 -14.81
CA GLY A 519 -9.81 -4.97 -14.96
C GLY A 519 -10.97 -4.00 -15.17
N ALA A 520 -10.89 -2.79 -14.58
CA ALA A 520 -11.89 -1.74 -14.77
C ALA A 520 -11.75 -1.04 -16.13
N GLU A 521 -10.53 -0.79 -16.62
CA GLU A 521 -10.31 -0.23 -17.96
C GLU A 521 -10.74 -1.19 -19.08
N ALA A 522 -10.64 -2.49 -18.85
CA ALA A 522 -11.03 -3.51 -19.83
C ALA A 522 -12.50 -3.99 -19.71
N GLY A 523 -13.25 -3.53 -18.70
CA GLY A 523 -14.62 -4.02 -18.43
C GLY A 523 -14.72 -5.51 -18.08
N LEU A 524 -13.60 -6.15 -17.72
CA LEU A 524 -13.48 -7.61 -17.56
C LEU A 524 -13.75 -8.10 -16.13
N VAL A 525 -13.83 -7.21 -15.14
CA VAL A 525 -13.95 -7.56 -13.71
C VAL A 525 -15.13 -6.84 -13.08
N THR A 526 -15.93 -7.56 -12.28
CA THR A 526 -17.07 -6.97 -11.57
C THR A 526 -16.62 -5.96 -10.52
N VAL A 527 -17.41 -4.90 -10.33
CA VAL A 527 -17.14 -3.86 -9.31
C VAL A 527 -16.93 -4.46 -7.91
N PRO A 528 -17.71 -5.45 -7.43
CA PRO A 528 -17.47 -6.10 -6.14
C PRO A 528 -16.10 -6.80 -6.03
N ALA A 529 -15.65 -7.50 -7.09
CA ALA A 529 -14.37 -8.20 -7.09
C ALA A 529 -13.19 -7.23 -6.99
N VAL A 530 -13.29 -6.06 -7.64
CA VAL A 530 -12.30 -4.98 -7.54
C VAL A 530 -12.22 -4.45 -6.11
N ILE A 531 -13.36 -4.23 -5.45
CA ILE A 531 -13.41 -3.70 -4.08
C ILE A 531 -12.82 -4.71 -3.09
N HIS A 532 -13.18 -5.98 -3.20
CA HIS A 532 -12.64 -7.02 -2.31
C HIS A 532 -11.13 -7.20 -2.51
N ALA A 533 -10.62 -7.08 -3.75
CA ALA A 533 -9.20 -7.20 -4.05
C ALA A 533 -8.40 -6.02 -3.51
N ALA A 534 -8.98 -4.82 -3.55
CA ALA A 534 -8.47 -3.62 -2.91
C ALA A 534 -8.32 -3.79 -1.38
N ALA A 535 -9.32 -4.40 -0.72
CA ALA A 535 -9.30 -4.65 0.73
C ALA A 535 -8.35 -5.78 1.14
N PHE A 536 -8.54 -6.97 0.57
CA PHE A 536 -7.92 -8.21 1.04
C PHE A 536 -6.74 -8.68 0.20
N GLY A 537 -6.48 -8.02 -0.92
CA GLY A 537 -5.61 -8.57 -1.94
C GLY A 537 -6.30 -9.74 -2.66
N THR A 538 -5.92 -9.95 -3.90
CA THR A 538 -6.48 -10.99 -4.75
C THR A 538 -6.27 -12.40 -4.17
N LEU A 539 -5.09 -12.68 -3.60
CA LEU A 539 -4.82 -13.94 -2.89
C LEU A 539 -5.68 -14.09 -1.62
N GLY A 540 -5.93 -13.01 -0.88
CA GLY A 540 -6.76 -13.05 0.33
C GLY A 540 -8.20 -13.45 0.00
N ILE A 541 -8.77 -12.91 -1.08
CA ILE A 541 -10.11 -13.32 -1.56
C ILE A 541 -10.11 -14.80 -1.92
N VAL A 542 -9.15 -15.25 -2.73
CA VAL A 542 -9.11 -16.65 -3.21
C VAL A 542 -9.01 -17.62 -2.04
N LEU A 543 -8.20 -17.29 -1.03
CA LEU A 543 -8.09 -18.10 0.19
C LEU A 543 -9.41 -18.12 0.97
N MET A 544 -10.04 -16.97 1.18
CA MET A 544 -11.33 -16.86 1.87
C MET A 544 -12.41 -17.66 1.14
N SER A 545 -12.54 -17.50 -0.18
CA SER A 545 -13.54 -18.22 -0.97
C SER A 545 -13.28 -19.74 -1.03
N ALA A 546 -12.02 -20.16 -1.19
CA ALA A 546 -11.68 -21.58 -1.25
C ALA A 546 -11.93 -22.28 0.10
N SER A 547 -11.59 -21.61 1.20
CA SER A 547 -11.82 -22.12 2.54
C SER A 547 -13.32 -22.19 2.90
N ALA A 548 -14.11 -21.19 2.48
CA ALA A 548 -15.55 -21.17 2.70
C ALA A 548 -16.32 -22.21 1.84
N ALA A 549 -15.87 -22.45 0.59
CA ALA A 549 -16.50 -23.41 -0.30
C ALA A 549 -16.30 -24.88 0.13
N GLY A 550 -15.25 -25.18 0.91
CA GLY A 550 -15.00 -26.52 1.47
C GLY A 550 -16.06 -27.02 2.46
N HIS A 551 -17.06 -26.19 2.80
CA HIS A 551 -18.21 -26.56 3.63
C HIS A 551 -19.49 -26.84 2.82
N GLY A 552 -19.49 -26.64 1.50
CA GLY A 552 -20.67 -26.74 0.63
C GLY A 552 -20.91 -28.14 0.06
N GLY A 553 -21.12 -29.14 0.92
CA GLY A 553 -21.75 -30.41 0.53
C GLY A 553 -23.26 -30.31 0.73
N GLY A 554 -24.00 -30.11 -0.36
CA GLY A 554 -25.46 -30.31 -0.44
C GLY A 554 -26.35 -29.36 0.37
N GLY A 555 -26.86 -28.31 -0.25
CA GLY A 555 -27.94 -27.50 0.33
C GLY A 555 -27.99 -26.08 -0.22
N SER A 556 -28.76 -25.87 -1.28
CA SER A 556 -29.15 -24.54 -1.74
C SER A 556 -29.98 -23.85 -0.65
N PRO A 557 -29.67 -22.61 -0.23
CA PRO A 557 -30.62 -21.83 0.55
C PRO A 557 -31.63 -21.21 -0.42
N GLU A 558 -32.90 -21.60 -0.25
CA GLU A 558 -34.02 -20.81 -0.74
C GLU A 558 -33.94 -19.40 -0.14
N SER A 559 -33.84 -18.40 -1.01
CA SER A 559 -34.19 -17.03 -0.66
C SER A 559 -35.40 -16.62 -1.48
N GLU A 560 -36.58 -16.73 -0.88
CA GLU A 560 -37.73 -15.93 -1.28
C GLU A 560 -37.38 -14.45 -1.08
N GLY A 561 -37.57 -13.65 -2.13
CA GLY A 561 -37.25 -12.24 -2.13
C GLY A 561 -37.27 -11.67 -3.53
N SER A 562 -38.48 -11.41 -4.03
CA SER A 562 -38.80 -10.78 -5.31
C SER A 562 -37.95 -9.54 -5.60
N GLY A 563 -37.27 -9.54 -6.74
CA GLY A 563 -36.58 -8.37 -7.28
C GLY A 563 -35.69 -8.75 -8.45
N SER A 564 -36.27 -8.77 -9.65
CA SER A 564 -35.58 -9.06 -10.91
C SER A 564 -34.31 -8.22 -11.07
N PRO A 565 -33.09 -8.81 -11.06
CA PRO A 565 -31.88 -8.10 -11.42
C PRO A 565 -31.70 -8.18 -12.94
N VAL A 566 -31.42 -7.04 -13.55
CA VAL A 566 -31.01 -6.93 -14.95
C VAL A 566 -29.79 -7.83 -15.19
N GLU A 567 -29.99 -8.92 -15.94
CA GLU A 567 -28.96 -9.91 -16.26
C GLU A 567 -27.87 -9.31 -17.14
N THR A 568 -26.62 -9.43 -16.70
CA THR A 568 -25.46 -9.11 -17.55
C THR A 568 -25.24 -10.23 -18.57
N SER A 569 -24.95 -9.87 -19.82
CA SER A 569 -24.94 -10.74 -21.01
C SER A 569 -24.06 -11.99 -20.92
N GLY A 570 -23.07 -12.02 -20.02
CA GLY A 570 -22.21 -13.18 -19.78
C GLY A 570 -22.83 -14.23 -18.85
N GLN A 571 -23.51 -13.83 -17.78
CA GLN A 571 -24.17 -14.76 -16.84
C GLN A 571 -25.39 -15.42 -17.47
N GLY A 572 -26.17 -14.68 -18.25
CA GLY A 572 -27.28 -15.23 -19.03
C GLY A 572 -26.83 -16.25 -20.07
N ARG A 573 -25.61 -16.09 -20.65
CA ARG A 573 -25.05 -17.05 -21.61
C ARG A 573 -24.63 -18.36 -20.96
N VAL A 574 -24.01 -18.30 -19.78
CA VAL A 574 -23.59 -19.50 -19.02
C VAL A 574 -24.81 -20.23 -18.49
N ARG A 575 -25.81 -19.51 -17.94
CA ARG A 575 -27.05 -20.13 -17.47
C ARG A 575 -27.80 -20.81 -18.62
N ARG A 576 -27.93 -20.13 -19.77
CA ARG A 576 -28.59 -20.71 -20.96
C ARG A 576 -27.85 -21.92 -21.55
N GLY A 577 -26.52 -21.92 -21.50
CA GLY A 577 -25.69 -23.07 -21.88
C GLY A 577 -26.04 -24.28 -21.02
N LYS A 578 -25.97 -24.10 -19.70
CA LYS A 578 -26.29 -25.16 -18.73
C LYS A 578 -27.74 -25.63 -18.81
N GLU A 579 -28.71 -24.72 -18.90
CA GLU A 579 -30.13 -25.07 -19.08
C GLU A 579 -30.39 -25.88 -20.36
N TYR A 580 -29.59 -25.68 -21.41
CA TYR A 580 -29.70 -26.46 -22.63
C TYR A 580 -29.05 -27.84 -22.49
N GLU A 581 -27.90 -27.92 -21.81
CA GLU A 581 -27.25 -29.20 -21.47
C GLU A 581 -28.16 -30.08 -20.62
N ASP A 582 -28.80 -29.51 -19.60
CA ASP A 582 -29.78 -30.19 -18.74
C ASP A 582 -30.99 -30.69 -19.56
N HIS A 583 -31.51 -29.87 -20.49
CA HIS A 583 -32.61 -30.27 -21.39
C HIS A 583 -32.22 -31.41 -22.33
N VAL A 584 -31.01 -31.38 -22.89
CA VAL A 584 -30.51 -32.45 -23.77
C VAL A 584 -30.34 -33.75 -22.99
N GLN A 585 -29.84 -33.68 -21.74
CA GLN A 585 -29.70 -34.83 -20.86
C GLN A 585 -31.07 -35.45 -20.54
N GLU A 586 -32.06 -34.63 -20.19
CA GLU A 586 -33.43 -35.08 -19.91
C GLU A 586 -34.06 -35.77 -21.13
N LYS A 587 -33.88 -35.21 -22.33
CA LYS A 587 -34.51 -35.72 -23.56
C LYS A 587 -33.87 -37.00 -24.09
N LEU A 588 -32.55 -37.14 -23.97
CA LEU A 588 -31.84 -38.29 -24.51
C LEU A 588 -31.69 -39.44 -23.52
N GLY A 589 -31.86 -39.18 -22.22
CA GLY A 589 -31.68 -40.16 -21.15
C GLY A 589 -30.21 -40.55 -21.02
N GLY A 590 -29.56 -40.16 -19.92
CA GLY A 590 -28.13 -40.42 -19.76
C GLY A 590 -27.51 -39.65 -18.60
N ARG A 591 -26.18 -39.54 -18.64
CA ARG A 591 -25.41 -38.82 -17.61
C ARG A 591 -24.99 -37.44 -18.12
N GLY A 592 -24.99 -36.47 -17.20
CA GLY A 592 -24.56 -35.09 -17.45
C GLY A 592 -23.04 -34.99 -17.63
N SER A 593 -22.52 -33.77 -17.58
CA SER A 593 -21.12 -33.51 -17.94
C SER A 593 -20.10 -34.34 -17.15
N PHE A 594 -19.06 -34.79 -17.85
CA PHE A 594 -18.00 -35.63 -17.28
C PHE A 594 -16.66 -35.36 -17.97
N ARG A 595 -15.57 -35.84 -17.37
CA ARG A 595 -14.21 -35.57 -17.85
C ARG A 595 -13.46 -36.86 -18.17
N GLU A 596 -12.95 -36.97 -19.39
CA GLU A 596 -12.14 -38.10 -19.88
C GLU A 596 -11.02 -37.60 -20.82
N GLY A 597 -9.85 -38.24 -20.81
CA GLY A 597 -8.76 -37.90 -21.74
C GLY A 597 -8.25 -36.46 -21.61
N GLY A 598 -8.45 -35.84 -20.43
CA GLY A 598 -8.11 -34.44 -20.17
C GLY A 598 -9.17 -33.42 -20.63
N ARG A 599 -10.26 -33.85 -21.28
CA ARG A 599 -11.33 -33.02 -21.84
C ARG A 599 -12.65 -33.21 -21.09
N GLU A 600 -13.45 -32.16 -21.01
CA GLU A 600 -14.82 -32.18 -20.47
C GLU A 600 -15.81 -32.36 -21.63
N PHE A 601 -16.77 -33.27 -21.46
CA PHE A 601 -17.87 -33.54 -22.38
C PHE A 601 -19.17 -33.05 -21.76
N ASP A 602 -20.11 -32.59 -22.59
CA ASP A 602 -21.37 -31.99 -22.14
C ASP A 602 -22.37 -33.08 -21.66
N GLY A 603 -22.21 -34.32 -22.11
CA GLY A 603 -22.92 -35.48 -21.56
C GLY A 603 -22.77 -36.75 -22.41
N ALA A 604 -23.45 -37.81 -21.98
CA ALA A 604 -23.48 -39.10 -22.68
C ALA A 604 -24.83 -39.80 -22.55
N TYR A 605 -25.26 -40.50 -23.61
CA TYR A 605 -26.51 -41.27 -23.65
C TYR A 605 -26.29 -42.67 -24.26
N PRO A 606 -27.12 -43.68 -23.94
CA PRO A 606 -27.00 -45.01 -24.52
C PRO A 606 -27.50 -44.99 -25.97
N GLY A 607 -26.68 -45.47 -26.90
CA GLY A 607 -27.10 -45.65 -28.29
C GLY A 607 -28.03 -46.87 -28.47
N ASP A 608 -28.79 -46.88 -29.56
CA ASP A 608 -29.75 -47.95 -29.89
C ASP A 608 -29.11 -49.36 -30.05
N ASP A 609 -27.79 -49.40 -30.23
CA ASP A 609 -26.94 -50.59 -30.35
C ASP A 609 -26.27 -51.00 -29.02
N GLY A 610 -26.61 -50.33 -27.91
CA GLY A 610 -26.02 -50.54 -26.59
C GLY A 610 -24.66 -49.86 -26.38
N ILE A 611 -24.13 -49.14 -27.39
CA ILE A 611 -22.86 -48.40 -27.28
C ILE A 611 -23.14 -46.97 -26.81
N GLU A 612 -22.53 -46.55 -25.70
CA GLU A 612 -22.63 -45.19 -25.17
C GLU A 612 -22.13 -44.16 -26.20
N VAL A 613 -22.92 -43.10 -26.40
CA VAL A 613 -22.64 -41.98 -27.31
C VAL A 613 -22.34 -40.75 -26.46
N TRP A 614 -21.15 -40.19 -26.63
CA TRP A 614 -20.72 -38.95 -25.98
C TRP A 614 -21.03 -37.77 -26.88
N TYR A 615 -21.47 -36.67 -26.29
CA TYR A 615 -21.85 -35.50 -27.07
C TYR A 615 -21.28 -34.19 -26.59
N GLU A 616 -21.21 -33.26 -27.54
CA GLU A 616 -20.95 -31.85 -27.31
C GLU A 616 -22.18 -31.06 -27.76
N ALA A 617 -22.71 -30.22 -26.88
CA ALA A 617 -23.90 -29.41 -27.07
C ALA A 617 -23.53 -27.96 -27.45
N LYS A 618 -24.28 -27.35 -28.38
CA LYS A 618 -24.11 -25.95 -28.78
C LYS A 618 -25.45 -25.23 -28.79
N SER A 619 -25.53 -24.12 -28.05
CA SER A 619 -26.75 -23.36 -27.81
C SER A 619 -26.61 -21.86 -28.12
N GLY A 620 -27.74 -21.17 -28.20
CA GLY A 620 -27.85 -19.72 -28.34
C GLY A 620 -27.30 -19.18 -29.66
N ARG A 621 -26.45 -18.16 -29.57
CA ARG A 621 -25.83 -17.46 -30.71
C ARG A 621 -24.46 -18.03 -31.11
N TYR A 622 -24.18 -19.29 -30.75
CA TYR A 622 -22.87 -19.89 -30.99
C TYR A 622 -22.48 -19.89 -32.48
N TRP A 623 -23.41 -20.24 -33.36
CA TRP A 623 -23.14 -20.30 -34.80
C TRP A 623 -22.96 -18.91 -35.43
N ASP A 624 -23.68 -17.89 -34.95
CA ASP A 624 -23.46 -16.49 -35.36
C ASP A 624 -22.01 -16.08 -35.04
N LEU A 625 -21.56 -16.32 -33.80
CA LEU A 625 -20.20 -16.02 -33.34
C LEU A 625 -19.13 -16.81 -34.09
N ALA A 626 -19.40 -18.07 -34.42
CA ALA A 626 -18.47 -18.92 -35.16
C ALA A 626 -18.31 -18.44 -36.61
N ASN A 627 -19.37 -17.92 -37.24
CA ASN A 627 -19.32 -17.37 -38.59
C ASN A 627 -18.72 -15.95 -38.63
N GLU A 628 -18.91 -15.13 -37.60
CA GLU A 628 -18.32 -13.79 -37.47
C GLU A 628 -16.81 -13.82 -37.18
N ASN A 629 -16.31 -14.86 -36.50
CA ASN A 629 -14.91 -14.93 -36.05
C ASN A 629 -14.22 -16.23 -36.51
N PRO A 630 -13.29 -16.16 -37.48
CA PRO A 630 -12.55 -17.32 -37.99
C PRO A 630 -11.80 -18.12 -36.92
N LYS A 631 -11.28 -17.46 -35.87
CA LYS A 631 -10.57 -18.14 -34.77
C LYS A 631 -11.50 -19.01 -33.92
N VAL A 632 -12.76 -18.61 -33.76
CA VAL A 632 -13.77 -19.40 -33.04
C VAL A 632 -14.13 -20.64 -33.85
N MET A 633 -14.23 -20.51 -35.18
CA MET A 633 -14.48 -21.63 -36.09
C MET A 633 -13.31 -22.63 -36.11
N GLU A 634 -12.07 -22.17 -36.16
CA GLU A 634 -10.88 -23.05 -36.11
C GLU A 634 -10.80 -23.80 -34.78
N LYS A 635 -11.01 -23.09 -33.66
CA LYS A 635 -11.04 -23.70 -32.33
C LYS A 635 -12.16 -24.74 -32.21
N PHE A 636 -13.34 -24.46 -32.76
CA PHE A 636 -14.45 -25.42 -32.82
C PHE A 636 -14.04 -26.71 -33.54
N LYS A 637 -13.49 -26.61 -34.75
CA LYS A 637 -13.09 -27.78 -35.56
C LYS A 637 -12.00 -28.61 -34.87
N SER A 638 -11.01 -27.95 -34.26
CA SER A 638 -9.96 -28.62 -33.47
C SER A 638 -10.56 -29.37 -32.29
N ASN A 639 -11.40 -28.67 -31.50
CA ASN A 639 -12.04 -29.23 -30.33
C ASN A 639 -12.93 -30.43 -30.66
N LEU A 640 -13.68 -30.36 -31.76
CA LEU A 640 -14.55 -31.45 -32.19
C LEU A 640 -13.76 -32.68 -32.64
N GLY A 641 -12.61 -32.48 -33.29
CA GLY A 641 -11.69 -33.56 -33.66
C GLY A 641 -11.08 -34.26 -32.45
N ASP A 642 -10.65 -33.49 -31.46
CA ASP A 642 -10.12 -34.05 -30.21
C ASP A 642 -11.18 -34.82 -29.43
N ALA A 643 -12.40 -34.28 -29.33
CA ALA A 643 -13.52 -34.92 -28.64
C ALA A 643 -13.88 -36.28 -29.27
N ARG A 644 -13.94 -36.33 -30.61
CA ARG A 644 -14.22 -37.56 -31.34
C ARG A 644 -13.12 -38.60 -31.14
N ARG A 645 -11.85 -38.20 -31.26
CA ARG A 645 -10.71 -39.11 -31.05
C ARG A 645 -10.75 -39.75 -29.67
N ILE A 646 -10.96 -38.95 -28.62
CA ILE A 646 -11.03 -39.44 -27.24
C ILE A 646 -12.19 -40.41 -27.05
N ALA A 647 -13.36 -40.13 -27.63
CA ALA A 647 -14.51 -41.03 -27.57
C ALA A 647 -14.25 -42.36 -28.30
N GLU A 648 -13.69 -42.31 -29.51
CA GLU A 648 -13.38 -43.50 -30.32
C GLU A 648 -12.27 -44.37 -29.68
N GLU A 649 -11.23 -43.75 -29.12
CA GLU A 649 -10.19 -44.44 -28.34
C GLU A 649 -10.77 -45.15 -27.10
N GLY A 650 -11.84 -44.60 -26.52
CA GLY A 650 -12.61 -45.22 -25.44
C GLY A 650 -13.65 -46.25 -25.88
N GLY A 651 -13.71 -46.61 -27.17
CA GLY A 651 -14.70 -47.54 -27.72
C GLY A 651 -16.13 -46.98 -27.72
N ARG A 652 -16.29 -45.66 -27.69
CA ARG A 652 -17.57 -44.94 -27.66
C ARG A 652 -17.82 -44.21 -28.98
N ARG A 653 -19.08 -43.85 -29.23
CA ARG A 653 -19.44 -43.01 -30.39
C ARG A 653 -19.50 -41.55 -29.98
N PHE A 654 -19.27 -40.65 -30.94
CA PHE A 654 -19.31 -39.20 -30.70
C PHE A 654 -20.39 -38.52 -31.54
N SER A 655 -21.15 -37.59 -30.94
CA SER A 655 -22.18 -36.81 -31.62
C SER A 655 -22.14 -35.32 -31.28
N LEU A 656 -22.41 -34.47 -32.26
CA LEU A 656 -22.62 -33.03 -32.06
C LEU A 656 -24.12 -32.72 -31.95
N ILE A 657 -24.53 -32.06 -30.87
CA ILE A 657 -25.91 -31.66 -30.64
C ILE A 657 -26.01 -30.14 -30.70
N SER A 658 -26.97 -29.62 -31.47
CA SER A 658 -27.17 -28.18 -31.63
C SER A 658 -28.60 -27.76 -31.31
N GLU A 659 -28.78 -26.67 -30.57
CA GLU A 659 -30.10 -26.10 -30.25
C GLU A 659 -30.76 -25.51 -31.50
N LYS A 660 -29.94 -24.86 -32.34
CA LYS A 660 -30.37 -24.19 -33.57
C LYS A 660 -29.93 -24.96 -34.81
N PRO A 661 -30.55 -24.73 -35.98
CA PRO A 661 -30.08 -25.28 -37.25
C PRO A 661 -28.59 -24.96 -37.47
N ILE A 662 -27.80 -25.98 -37.81
CA ILE A 662 -26.38 -25.83 -38.08
C ILE A 662 -26.21 -25.17 -39.47
N PRO A 663 -25.42 -24.09 -39.60
CA PRO A 663 -25.16 -23.43 -40.89
C PRO A 663 -24.66 -24.38 -41.99
N GLU A 664 -25.08 -24.16 -43.25
CA GLU A 664 -24.78 -25.05 -44.38
C GLU A 664 -23.28 -25.28 -44.61
N ASN A 665 -22.45 -24.25 -44.42
CA ASN A 665 -20.99 -24.34 -44.54
C ASN A 665 -20.40 -25.34 -43.53
N ILE A 666 -21.01 -25.46 -42.35
CA ILE A 666 -20.59 -26.37 -41.29
C ILE A 666 -21.16 -27.76 -41.54
N VAL A 667 -22.42 -27.88 -42.00
CA VAL A 667 -23.03 -29.16 -42.40
C VAL A 667 -22.21 -29.82 -43.51
N LYS A 668 -21.82 -29.07 -44.56
CA LYS A 668 -20.94 -29.58 -45.62
C LYS A 668 -19.61 -30.09 -45.08
N TRP A 669 -19.05 -29.41 -44.08
CA TRP A 669 -17.79 -29.83 -43.43
C TRP A 669 -17.97 -31.09 -42.55
N LEU A 670 -19.04 -31.15 -41.74
CA LEU A 670 -19.37 -32.29 -40.88
C LEU A 670 -19.59 -33.55 -41.72
N ASN A 671 -20.36 -33.44 -42.81
CA ASN A 671 -20.63 -34.55 -43.72
C ASN A 671 -19.35 -35.00 -44.44
N LYS A 672 -18.52 -34.08 -44.92
CA LYS A 672 -17.22 -34.41 -45.54
C LYS A 672 -16.28 -35.15 -44.58
N LYS A 673 -16.41 -34.92 -43.27
CA LYS A 673 -15.59 -35.53 -42.22
C LYS A 673 -16.29 -36.68 -41.49
N ASN A 674 -17.46 -37.12 -41.98
CA ASN A 674 -18.26 -38.20 -41.39
C ASN A 674 -18.55 -38.00 -39.89
N TYR A 675 -18.91 -36.78 -39.48
CA TYR A 675 -19.40 -36.52 -38.11
C TYR A 675 -20.90 -36.79 -38.02
N VAL A 676 -21.33 -37.44 -36.94
CA VAL A 676 -22.75 -37.59 -36.60
C VAL A 676 -23.19 -36.33 -35.86
N TRP A 677 -24.26 -35.69 -36.32
CA TRP A 677 -24.81 -34.49 -35.70
C TRP A 677 -26.33 -34.52 -35.72
N ARG A 678 -26.96 -33.85 -34.74
CA ARG A 678 -28.41 -33.69 -34.64
C ARG A 678 -28.79 -32.31 -34.10
N VAL A 679 -29.98 -31.85 -34.46
CA VAL A 679 -30.55 -30.60 -33.92
C VAL A 679 -31.66 -30.98 -32.94
N ILE A 680 -31.57 -30.46 -31.71
CA ILE A 680 -32.58 -30.65 -30.66
C ILE A 680 -33.02 -29.27 -30.22
N SER A 681 -34.13 -28.77 -30.76
CA SER A 681 -34.67 -27.48 -30.35
C SER A 681 -35.29 -27.56 -28.94
N LYS A 682 -35.15 -26.47 -28.18
CA LYS A 682 -35.84 -26.25 -26.89
C LYS A 682 -37.33 -25.88 -27.07
N GLU A 683 -37.76 -25.58 -28.30
CA GLU A 683 -39.15 -25.30 -28.64
C GLU A 683 -39.87 -26.55 -29.17
N ALA A 684 -40.90 -26.95 -28.39
CA ALA A 684 -42.06 -27.82 -28.63
C ALA A 684 -42.21 -28.85 -27.49
N GLY A 685 -42.94 -28.44 -26.45
CA GLY A 685 -43.27 -29.18 -25.23
C GLY A 685 -43.78 -28.20 -24.19
#